data_AF-A0A7Z2KXU5-F1
#
_entry.id   AF-A0A7Z2KXU5-F1
#
_cell.length_a   1.000
_cell.length_b   1.000
_cell.length_c   1.000
_cell.angle_alpha   90.00
_cell.angle_beta   90.00
_cell.angle_gamma   90.00
#
_symmetry.space_group_name_H-M   'P 1'
#
loop_
_entity.id
_entity.type
_entity.pdbx_description
1 polymer ?
#
loop_
_entity_poly.entity_id
_entity_poly.type
_entity_poly.pdbx_seq_one_letter_code
_entity_poly.pdbx_strand_id
1 'polypeptide(L)'
;MRQKPGPRPKSPPVESSTRASPPRDRSTDTPLLPARGSALSPDVPSSPKRPRQDEPGTSRSISRAIEVSTSPVTGTDTRFFSASSLEDYAHPYFGDMPAPNAAGLRSYLARDWVDVQLPGTEGRHHVCVQYDAQLKTYRVMSFRVLAPGPPVYRTIHDNLWSLDRHLTYLNADDYSFSAQASADGLHEFRRRSSSEELPTLGYAYKDQSHHWIAVDPTRASTPMPPALKLAHWTDQDIQQMYIVDDARLADFREQAQTSGQPPSWALRAQNTEDYQHVAESLKWRHPLLTFAQRLTLLRSYNLSKAQLRQLRTELINGQVPQWAEQHKRLTLDTSNEQRFKLIGEELENYVQDLRTQGLALNHHWPASRYSEAFLADYATHLGYQRTRHNMLYRTDIPAMFRGETRIPFELARDGRMMYRKGNPTGTTNKRALSATFGLHDATAYAATKGGFYHELHYNSQANRFPGVNPQSSKGRSGESSDSGGSSVSEGKRTGDEADSDSSFVFDDSKGYESRRRQQTTSFVYAIDTRGLEVVPGAENKAFNPGNGKFLFDDMEGHISTPTRGISAERIWLVRSDLTSAARVNDVLAQAGDRVASIEQATWAGTDSRAAGHFGSNAYDSLIDEIKGSGGVILDLPKGDTTFANDITWPVAEHDRP
;
A
#
# COMPACT_ATOMS: atom_id res chain seq x y z
N MET A 1 35.17 -41.63 22.25
CA MET A 1 36.51 -41.07 22.52
C MET A 1 36.67 -39.81 21.69
N ARG A 2 36.64 -38.63 22.31
CA ARG A 2 36.74 -37.31 21.65
C ARG A 2 38.20 -36.84 21.68
N GLN A 3 38.75 -36.45 20.54
CA GLN A 3 40.01 -35.72 20.47
C GLN A 3 39.82 -34.28 20.96
N LYS A 4 40.74 -33.81 21.82
CA LYS A 4 40.82 -32.42 22.28
C LYS A 4 41.43 -31.54 21.16
N PRO A 5 40.89 -30.34 20.87
CA PRO A 5 41.60 -29.35 20.07
C PRO A 5 42.72 -28.70 20.90
N GLY A 6 43.91 -28.55 20.30
CA GLY A 6 45.10 -27.93 20.89
C GLY A 6 45.03 -26.41 21.05
N PRO A 7 46.02 -25.79 21.70
CA PRO A 7 46.00 -24.39 22.08
C PRO A 7 46.18 -23.44 20.88
N ARG A 8 45.47 -22.30 20.91
CA ARG A 8 45.54 -21.22 19.90
C ARG A 8 46.92 -20.50 19.92
N PRO A 9 47.40 -20.00 18.77
CA PRO A 9 48.61 -19.18 18.69
C PRO A 9 48.46 -17.81 19.36
N LYS A 10 49.56 -17.30 19.93
CA LYS A 10 49.67 -15.98 20.56
C LYS A 10 49.68 -14.85 19.50
N SER A 11 48.92 -13.79 19.74
CA SER A 11 48.94 -12.55 18.95
C SER A 11 50.28 -11.80 19.08
N PRO A 12 50.77 -11.14 18.01
CA PRO A 12 51.99 -10.32 18.06
C PRO A 12 51.74 -8.94 18.72
N PRO A 13 52.79 -8.28 19.24
CA PRO A 13 52.67 -7.11 20.11
C PRO A 13 52.46 -5.79 19.35
N VAL A 14 51.85 -4.85 20.07
CA VAL A 14 51.61 -3.45 19.69
C VAL A 14 52.92 -2.67 19.65
N GLU A 15 53.24 -2.05 18.52
CA GLU A 15 54.28 -1.03 18.42
C GLU A 15 53.68 0.39 18.50
N SER A 16 54.26 1.16 19.40
CA SER A 16 53.96 2.55 19.72
C SER A 16 54.66 3.49 18.74
N SER A 17 53.91 4.39 18.12
CA SER A 17 54.47 5.51 17.35
C SER A 17 53.92 6.85 17.85
N THR A 18 54.85 7.66 18.31
CA THR A 18 54.77 8.99 18.89
C THR A 18 54.12 10.08 18.03
N ARG A 19 53.21 10.84 18.66
CA ARG A 19 53.23 12.31 18.84
C ARG A 19 53.64 13.20 17.65
N ALA A 20 52.65 13.91 17.08
CA ALA A 20 52.83 15.25 16.52
C ALA A 20 51.58 16.11 16.79
N SER A 21 51.80 17.25 17.45
CA SER A 21 50.79 18.28 17.77
C SER A 21 50.78 19.39 16.69
N PRO A 22 49.72 20.23 16.63
CA PRO A 22 49.37 21.05 15.46
C PRO A 22 49.98 22.47 15.52
N PRO A 23 49.92 23.26 14.44
CA PRO A 23 50.22 24.68 14.52
C PRO A 23 48.96 25.51 14.85
N ARG A 24 49.04 26.25 15.96
CA ARG A 24 48.44 27.60 16.13
C ARG A 24 49.36 28.59 15.36
N ASP A 25 48.94 29.74 14.83
CA ASP A 25 48.29 30.85 15.53
C ASP A 25 47.93 31.95 14.51
N ARG A 26 46.77 32.62 14.65
CA ARG A 26 46.73 34.06 15.00
C ARG A 26 45.31 34.60 15.19
N SER A 27 45.18 35.24 16.35
CA SER A 27 44.05 35.93 16.97
C SER A 27 43.98 37.41 16.58
N THR A 28 42.79 38.00 16.73
CA THR A 28 42.41 39.33 17.30
C THR A 28 40.92 39.53 16.99
N ASP A 29 40.01 40.00 17.85
CA ASP A 29 39.98 40.40 19.25
C ASP A 29 38.50 40.53 19.65
N THR A 30 38.17 40.29 20.92
CA THR A 30 36.89 40.59 21.63
C THR A 30 37.12 41.89 22.45
N PRO A 31 36.28 42.42 23.37
CA PRO A 31 34.90 42.07 23.80
C PRO A 31 33.97 43.28 24.13
N LEU A 32 32.73 43.02 24.59
CA LEU A 32 32.21 43.42 25.93
C LEU A 32 30.71 43.09 26.14
N LEU A 33 30.43 42.29 27.19
CA LEU A 33 29.16 42.08 27.92
C LEU A 33 29.00 43.20 29.00
N PRO A 34 27.89 43.35 29.79
CA PRO A 34 27.01 42.28 30.35
C PRO A 34 25.52 42.57 30.73
N ALA A 35 24.79 41.47 31.02
CA ALA A 35 23.75 41.20 32.06
C ALA A 35 22.54 42.16 32.26
N ARG A 36 21.32 41.83 32.76
CA ARG A 36 20.75 40.72 33.57
C ARG A 36 19.20 40.94 33.65
N GLY A 37 18.39 39.89 33.83
CA GLY A 37 17.22 39.91 34.76
C GLY A 37 15.76 39.69 34.25
N SER A 38 15.28 38.46 34.49
CA SER A 38 14.00 38.00 35.09
C SER A 38 12.59 38.51 34.71
N ALA A 39 11.79 37.53 34.26
CA ALA A 39 10.48 37.05 34.75
C ALA A 39 9.21 37.92 34.68
N LEU A 40 8.19 37.43 33.94
CA LEU A 40 6.87 36.96 34.43
C LEU A 40 5.83 36.90 33.28
N SER A 41 5.15 35.76 33.12
CA SER A 41 3.82 35.61 32.47
C SER A 41 2.71 36.02 33.48
N PRO A 42 1.39 36.04 33.18
CA PRO A 42 0.66 35.49 32.02
C PRO A 42 -0.54 36.36 31.49
N ASP A 43 -1.31 35.73 30.61
CA ASP A 43 -2.74 35.91 30.31
C ASP A 43 -3.20 36.55 28.98
N VAL A 44 -4.01 35.72 28.31
CA VAL A 44 -4.85 35.79 27.11
C VAL A 44 -6.31 36.01 27.62
N PRO A 45 -7.42 36.27 26.86
CA PRO A 45 -7.66 36.39 25.40
C PRO A 45 -8.60 37.55 24.94
N SER A 46 -8.77 37.59 23.61
CA SER A 46 -10.05 37.73 22.88
C SER A 46 -10.47 39.11 22.35
N SER A 47 -10.73 39.16 21.05
CA SER A 47 -11.59 40.17 20.42
C SER A 47 -12.31 39.56 19.22
N PRO A 48 -13.65 39.70 19.12
CA PRO A 48 -14.43 39.33 17.95
C PRO A 48 -14.95 40.55 17.15
N LYS A 49 -15.22 40.29 15.86
CA LYS A 49 -16.30 40.83 15.00
C LYS A 49 -16.33 42.33 14.58
N ARG A 50 -16.31 42.48 13.25
CA ARG A 50 -16.71 43.58 12.33
C ARG A 50 -18.10 44.21 12.65
N PRO A 51 -18.41 45.44 12.17
CA PRO A 51 -19.31 45.56 10.99
C PRO A 51 -19.25 46.85 10.11
N ARG A 52 -19.77 46.71 8.86
CA ARG A 52 -20.58 47.61 7.96
C ARG A 52 -20.09 49.04 7.61
N GLN A 53 -19.90 49.43 6.33
CA GLN A 53 -20.81 49.64 5.18
C GLN A 53 -21.56 50.98 5.24
N ASP A 54 -21.26 51.91 4.31
CA ASP A 54 -22.17 52.89 3.70
C ASP A 54 -21.54 53.55 2.44
N GLU A 55 -22.35 53.72 1.40
CA GLU A 55 -22.19 54.53 0.17
C GLU A 55 -23.31 55.63 0.20
N PRO A 56 -23.50 56.61 -0.74
CA PRO A 56 -23.07 56.72 -2.16
C PRO A 56 -22.68 58.16 -2.64
N GLY A 57 -22.34 58.34 -3.93
CA GLY A 57 -22.37 59.67 -4.59
C GLY A 57 -21.60 59.87 -5.92
N THR A 58 -22.32 59.78 -7.04
CA THR A 58 -22.08 60.22 -8.44
C THR A 58 -20.99 61.26 -8.75
N SER A 59 -20.14 61.03 -9.78
CA SER A 59 -20.20 61.72 -11.11
C SER A 59 -18.98 61.52 -12.05
N ARG A 60 -19.33 61.39 -13.34
CA ARG A 60 -18.61 61.71 -14.60
C ARG A 60 -17.31 61.00 -15.02
N SER A 61 -17.41 60.51 -16.25
CA SER A 61 -16.41 59.89 -17.14
C SER A 61 -15.26 60.82 -17.51
N ILE A 62 -14.04 60.35 -17.31
CA ILE A 62 -12.85 60.81 -18.03
C ILE A 62 -12.09 59.57 -18.50
N SER A 63 -11.89 59.49 -19.81
CA SER A 63 -11.09 58.51 -20.52
C SER A 63 -9.70 58.38 -19.90
N ARG A 64 -9.36 57.19 -19.43
CA ARG A 64 -7.99 56.80 -19.11
C ARG A 64 -7.65 55.49 -19.80
N ALA A 65 -6.46 55.49 -20.38
CA ALA A 65 -5.80 54.34 -20.96
C ALA A 65 -5.90 53.14 -20.01
N ILE A 66 -6.11 51.95 -20.59
CA ILE A 66 -6.06 50.69 -19.86
C ILE A 66 -4.61 50.49 -19.41
N GLU A 67 -4.29 50.96 -18.19
CA GLU A 67 -3.16 50.45 -17.42
C GLU A 67 -3.52 49.05 -16.94
N VAL A 68 -2.84 48.05 -17.50
CA VAL A 68 -2.84 46.68 -17.00
C VAL A 68 -2.15 46.70 -15.63
N SER A 69 -2.92 46.90 -14.57
CA SER A 69 -2.50 46.53 -13.22
C SER A 69 -2.65 45.04 -13.07
N THR A 70 -1.53 44.31 -13.12
CA THR A 70 -1.45 42.94 -12.63
C THR A 70 -1.55 42.99 -11.10
N SER A 71 -2.76 42.87 -10.57
CA SER A 71 -2.95 42.40 -9.20
C SER A 71 -2.53 40.93 -9.12
N PRO A 72 -1.89 40.48 -8.03
CA PRO A 72 -1.55 39.08 -7.87
C PRO A 72 -2.83 38.27 -7.90
N VAL A 73 -2.85 37.21 -8.72
CA VAL A 73 -3.93 36.23 -8.75
C VAL A 73 -3.98 35.58 -7.36
N THR A 74 -4.85 36.11 -6.51
CA THR A 74 -5.39 35.38 -5.37
C THR A 74 -6.10 34.16 -5.94
N GLY A 75 -5.47 33.00 -5.76
CA GLY A 75 -5.98 31.70 -6.19
C GLY A 75 -7.43 31.53 -5.75
N THR A 76 -8.33 31.57 -6.71
CA THR A 76 -9.73 31.19 -6.55
C THR A 76 -10.13 30.35 -7.76
N ASP A 77 -10.20 29.05 -7.50
CA ASP A 77 -11.20 28.12 -8.01
C ASP A 77 -11.44 28.15 -9.54
N THR A 78 -10.43 27.75 -10.31
CA THR A 78 -10.70 27.07 -11.60
C THR A 78 -11.20 25.68 -11.26
N ARG A 79 -12.51 25.55 -10.94
CA ARG A 79 -13.14 24.23 -10.95
C ARG A 79 -13.04 23.70 -12.37
N PHE A 80 -12.16 22.74 -12.56
CA PHE A 80 -12.14 21.92 -13.75
C PHE A 80 -13.46 21.15 -13.78
N PHE A 81 -14.30 21.43 -14.78
CA PHE A 81 -15.49 20.61 -15.04
C PHE A 81 -15.00 19.19 -15.32
N SER A 82 -15.55 18.22 -14.60
CA SER A 82 -15.15 16.84 -14.79
C SER A 82 -15.63 16.31 -16.14
N ALA A 83 -14.72 15.72 -16.93
CA ALA A 83 -15.08 15.00 -18.14
C ALA A 83 -15.83 13.67 -17.85
N SER A 84 -15.87 13.27 -16.58
CA SER A 84 -16.52 12.04 -16.09
C SER A 84 -17.73 12.30 -15.19
N SER A 85 -18.25 13.54 -15.15
CA SER A 85 -19.46 13.86 -14.40
C SER A 85 -20.37 14.84 -15.15
N LEU A 86 -21.67 14.69 -14.95
CA LEU A 86 -22.71 15.57 -15.48
C LEU A 86 -23.17 16.63 -14.46
N GLU A 87 -22.74 16.53 -13.20
CA GLU A 87 -23.20 17.38 -12.10
C GLU A 87 -22.92 18.87 -12.36
N ASP A 88 -21.73 19.18 -12.88
CA ASP A 88 -21.34 20.57 -13.19
C ASP A 88 -22.13 21.17 -14.36
N TYR A 89 -22.73 20.32 -15.20
CA TYR A 89 -23.50 20.70 -16.37
C TYR A 89 -25.03 20.71 -16.13
N ALA A 90 -25.47 20.15 -15.00
CA ALA A 90 -26.86 20.10 -14.62
C ALA A 90 -27.38 21.51 -14.32
N HIS A 91 -28.45 21.90 -15.03
CA HIS A 91 -28.95 23.26 -14.92
C HIS A 91 -29.88 23.41 -13.70
N PRO A 92 -29.67 24.43 -12.83
CA PRO A 92 -30.63 24.72 -11.77
C PRO A 92 -31.95 25.19 -12.41
N TYR A 93 -33.03 24.54 -11.99
CA TYR A 93 -34.39 24.57 -12.50
C TYR A 93 -34.89 25.93 -13.06
N PHE A 94 -35.50 25.92 -14.24
CA PHE A 94 -36.39 26.98 -14.74
C PHE A 94 -37.67 26.36 -15.30
N GLY A 95 -38.71 26.25 -14.47
CA GLY A 95 -40.10 26.02 -14.91
C GLY A 95 -40.38 24.71 -15.69
N ASP A 96 -41.63 24.57 -16.14
CA ASP A 96 -42.12 23.38 -16.83
C ASP A 96 -41.53 23.28 -18.25
N MET A 97 -40.57 22.37 -18.44
CA MET A 97 -39.99 22.06 -19.75
C MET A 97 -40.97 21.24 -20.62
N PRO A 98 -41.00 21.48 -21.95
CA PRO A 98 -41.84 20.72 -22.87
C PRO A 98 -41.45 19.22 -22.91
N ALA A 99 -42.42 18.37 -23.26
CA ALA A 99 -42.22 16.91 -23.35
C ALA A 99 -41.12 16.53 -24.36
N PRO A 100 -40.38 15.42 -24.14
CA PRO A 100 -39.31 15.00 -25.04
C PRO A 100 -39.88 14.46 -26.36
N ASN A 101 -39.16 14.70 -27.45
CA ASN A 101 -39.50 14.18 -28.78
C ASN A 101 -39.11 12.69 -28.93
N ALA A 102 -39.35 12.10 -30.12
CA ALA A 102 -39.03 10.69 -30.39
C ALA A 102 -37.55 10.33 -30.22
N ALA A 103 -36.65 11.32 -30.36
CA ALA A 103 -35.21 11.17 -30.13
C ALA A 103 -34.82 11.32 -28.66
N GLY A 104 -35.77 11.67 -27.76
CA GLY A 104 -35.51 11.91 -26.35
C GLY A 104 -34.97 13.32 -26.05
N LEU A 105 -35.07 14.26 -26.99
CA LEU A 105 -34.63 15.66 -26.83
C LEU A 105 -35.81 16.57 -26.47
N ARG A 106 -35.56 17.59 -25.65
CA ARG A 106 -36.49 18.69 -25.35
C ARG A 106 -35.92 19.98 -25.94
N SER A 107 -36.65 20.60 -26.87
CA SER A 107 -36.24 21.88 -27.44
C SER A 107 -36.90 23.02 -26.68
N TYR A 108 -36.11 23.84 -26.00
CA TYR A 108 -36.56 24.96 -25.17
C TYR A 108 -35.60 26.14 -25.29
N LEU A 109 -36.14 27.35 -25.50
CA LEU A 109 -35.37 28.58 -25.74
C LEU A 109 -34.29 28.44 -26.82
N ALA A 110 -34.65 27.83 -27.96
CA ALA A 110 -33.77 27.57 -29.11
C ALA A 110 -32.53 26.73 -28.80
N ARG A 111 -32.59 25.89 -27.76
CA ARG A 111 -31.57 24.91 -27.40
C ARG A 111 -32.19 23.54 -27.16
N ASP A 112 -31.38 22.51 -27.35
CA ASP A 112 -31.79 21.13 -27.08
C ASP A 112 -31.29 20.69 -25.71
N TRP A 113 -32.11 19.89 -25.04
CA TRP A 113 -31.91 19.40 -23.69
C TRP A 113 -32.22 17.91 -23.60
N VAL A 114 -31.55 17.21 -22.68
CA VAL A 114 -31.81 15.80 -22.39
C VAL A 114 -32.00 15.56 -20.90
N ASP A 115 -32.75 14.51 -20.56
CA ASP A 115 -32.98 14.09 -19.19
C ASP A 115 -31.84 13.15 -18.74
N VAL A 116 -31.26 13.41 -17.57
CA VAL A 116 -30.16 12.63 -16.99
C VAL A 116 -30.47 12.32 -15.52
N GLN A 117 -29.92 11.22 -15.01
CA GLN A 117 -29.93 10.90 -13.58
C GLN A 117 -28.56 11.20 -13.00
N LEU A 118 -28.49 12.05 -11.96
CA LEU A 118 -27.22 12.34 -11.29
C LEU A 118 -27.03 11.39 -10.10
N PRO A 119 -25.78 10.99 -9.78
CA PRO A 119 -25.50 10.17 -8.60
C PRO A 119 -25.92 10.89 -7.30
N GLY A 120 -26.63 10.19 -6.43
CA GLY A 120 -26.98 10.71 -5.09
C GLY A 120 -28.08 11.77 -5.06
N THR A 121 -28.76 12.05 -6.19
CA THR A 121 -29.94 12.93 -6.23
C THR A 121 -31.21 12.15 -6.53
N GLU A 122 -32.32 12.57 -5.92
CA GLU A 122 -33.66 12.05 -6.24
C GLU A 122 -34.29 12.90 -7.34
N GLY A 123 -34.79 12.24 -8.39
CA GLY A 123 -35.48 12.90 -9.51
C GLY A 123 -34.60 13.11 -10.76
N ARG A 124 -35.26 13.52 -11.86
CA ARG A 124 -34.61 13.74 -13.17
C ARG A 124 -34.00 15.14 -13.23
N HIS A 125 -32.81 15.22 -13.80
CA HIS A 125 -32.12 16.48 -14.07
C HIS A 125 -32.04 16.73 -15.58
N HIS A 126 -31.77 17.98 -15.97
CA HIS A 126 -31.69 18.36 -17.37
C HIS A 126 -30.33 18.99 -17.69
N VAL A 127 -29.74 18.56 -18.80
CA VAL A 127 -28.49 19.14 -19.33
C VAL A 127 -28.71 19.62 -20.74
N CYS A 128 -28.16 20.79 -21.07
CA CYS A 128 -28.21 21.34 -22.42
C CYS A 128 -27.24 20.55 -23.30
N VAL A 129 -27.63 20.24 -24.54
CA VAL A 129 -26.79 19.53 -25.49
C VAL A 129 -26.72 20.22 -26.83
N GLN A 130 -25.63 19.97 -27.54
CA GLN A 130 -25.47 20.32 -28.94
C GLN A 130 -24.97 19.10 -29.70
N TYR A 131 -25.56 18.86 -30.86
CA TYR A 131 -25.10 17.78 -31.74
C TYR A 131 -23.72 18.12 -32.30
N ASP A 132 -22.75 17.27 -32.02
CA ASP A 132 -21.40 17.38 -32.56
C ASP A 132 -21.32 16.51 -33.82
N ALA A 133 -21.30 17.17 -34.98
CA ALA A 133 -21.27 16.48 -36.27
C ALA A 133 -19.98 15.66 -36.51
N GLN A 134 -18.88 15.96 -35.81
CA GLN A 134 -17.64 15.19 -35.89
C GLN A 134 -17.72 13.91 -35.06
N LEU A 135 -18.39 13.95 -33.90
CA LEU A 135 -18.59 12.78 -33.03
C LEU A 135 -19.89 12.02 -33.32
N LYS A 136 -20.77 12.57 -34.16
CA LYS A 136 -22.13 12.08 -34.44
C LYS A 136 -22.94 11.76 -33.18
N THR A 137 -22.72 12.53 -32.12
CA THR A 137 -23.40 12.37 -30.84
C THR A 137 -23.67 13.74 -30.23
N TYR A 138 -24.48 13.78 -29.19
CA TYR A 138 -24.79 14.99 -28.45
C TYR A 138 -23.70 15.24 -27.40
N ARG A 139 -23.19 16.45 -27.34
CA ARG A 139 -22.25 16.90 -26.31
C ARG A 139 -22.95 17.85 -25.38
N VAL A 140 -22.63 17.74 -24.09
CA VAL A 140 -23.23 18.61 -23.09
C VAL A 140 -22.64 20.01 -23.20
N MET A 141 -23.49 21.04 -23.14
CA MET A 141 -23.10 22.44 -23.26
C MET A 141 -23.25 23.15 -21.93
N SER A 142 -22.19 23.81 -21.47
CA SER A 142 -22.25 24.69 -20.32
C SER A 142 -22.67 26.11 -20.72
N PHE A 143 -23.37 26.80 -19.84
CA PHE A 143 -23.61 28.24 -19.98
C PHE A 143 -22.44 29.10 -19.48
N ARG A 144 -21.48 28.50 -18.76
CA ARG A 144 -20.31 29.19 -18.19
C ARG A 144 -19.05 29.07 -19.04
N VAL A 145 -19.01 28.14 -19.99
CA VAL A 145 -17.84 27.86 -20.85
C VAL A 145 -18.30 27.70 -22.30
N LEU A 146 -17.57 28.32 -23.24
CA LEU A 146 -17.88 28.29 -24.68
C LEU A 146 -17.46 26.98 -25.38
N ALA A 147 -16.63 26.15 -24.73
CA ALA A 147 -16.18 24.86 -25.25
C ALA A 147 -17.19 23.73 -24.93
N PRO A 148 -17.50 22.82 -25.88
CA PRO A 148 -18.41 21.71 -25.64
C PRO A 148 -17.87 20.72 -24.58
N GLY A 149 -18.75 20.24 -23.71
CA GLY A 149 -18.48 19.25 -22.66
C GLY A 149 -18.43 17.79 -23.17
N PRO A 150 -18.50 16.78 -22.29
CA PRO A 150 -18.38 15.38 -22.70
C PRO A 150 -19.58 14.92 -23.57
N PRO A 151 -19.39 13.89 -24.41
CA PRO A 151 -20.48 13.27 -25.17
C PRO A 151 -21.43 12.50 -24.24
N VAL A 152 -22.72 12.50 -24.57
CA VAL A 152 -23.76 11.75 -23.86
C VAL A 152 -24.53 10.85 -24.80
N TYR A 153 -25.01 9.73 -24.28
CA TYR A 153 -25.68 8.68 -25.05
C TYR A 153 -27.04 8.36 -24.44
N ARG A 154 -28.03 8.15 -25.31
CA ARG A 154 -29.37 7.74 -24.90
C ARG A 154 -29.33 6.31 -24.39
N THR A 155 -29.92 6.09 -23.23
CA THR A 155 -30.14 4.77 -22.66
C THR A 155 -31.43 4.15 -23.21
N ILE A 156 -31.54 2.83 -23.18
CA ILE A 156 -32.71 2.10 -23.69
C ILE A 156 -33.96 2.24 -22.79
N HIS A 157 -33.85 2.87 -21.62
CA HIS A 157 -34.94 3.04 -20.66
C HIS A 157 -35.29 4.52 -20.46
N ASP A 158 -36.60 4.85 -20.48
CA ASP A 158 -37.17 6.11 -19.98
C ASP A 158 -36.68 7.44 -20.58
N ASN A 159 -36.10 7.41 -21.79
CA ASN A 159 -35.53 8.57 -22.48
C ASN A 159 -34.40 9.27 -21.69
N LEU A 160 -33.73 8.54 -20.80
CA LEU A 160 -32.59 9.04 -20.03
C LEU A 160 -31.29 8.95 -20.82
N TRP A 161 -30.36 9.86 -20.54
CA TRP A 161 -29.05 9.95 -21.17
C TRP A 161 -27.94 9.86 -20.12
N SER A 162 -26.81 9.24 -20.47
CA SER A 162 -25.66 9.08 -19.59
C SER A 162 -24.32 9.27 -20.33
N LEU A 163 -23.23 9.38 -19.56
CA LEU A 163 -21.86 9.41 -20.08
C LEU A 163 -21.39 8.02 -20.56
N ASP A 164 -21.99 6.96 -20.02
CA ASP A 164 -21.65 5.57 -20.33
C ASP A 164 -22.35 5.10 -21.61
N ARG A 165 -21.57 4.69 -22.60
CA ARG A 165 -22.09 3.99 -23.80
C ARG A 165 -22.42 2.53 -23.40
N HIS A 166 -23.57 2.30 -22.76
CA HIS A 166 -23.90 0.98 -22.19
C HIS A 166 -23.99 -0.14 -23.25
N LEU A 167 -23.26 -1.24 -23.00
CA LEU A 167 -23.54 -2.57 -23.53
C LEU A 167 -24.71 -3.20 -22.74
N THR A 168 -25.66 -3.84 -23.42
CA THR A 168 -26.81 -4.51 -22.77
C THR A 168 -26.49 -5.97 -22.46
N TYR A 169 -26.29 -6.29 -21.18
CA TYR A 169 -26.10 -7.67 -20.74
C TYR A 169 -27.45 -8.40 -20.59
N LEU A 170 -27.51 -9.64 -21.09
CA LEU A 170 -28.67 -10.52 -21.04
C LEU A 170 -28.46 -11.60 -19.97
N ASN A 171 -29.45 -11.77 -19.10
CA ASN A 171 -29.43 -12.82 -18.10
C ASN A 171 -29.71 -14.20 -18.74
N ALA A 172 -28.87 -15.19 -18.47
CA ALA A 172 -29.02 -16.53 -19.02
C ALA A 172 -30.28 -17.25 -18.50
N ASP A 173 -30.87 -16.82 -17.39
CA ASP A 173 -32.07 -17.45 -16.83
C ASP A 173 -33.37 -16.95 -17.46
N ASP A 174 -33.38 -15.70 -17.93
CA ASP A 174 -34.55 -15.02 -18.48
C ASP A 174 -34.71 -15.24 -20.01
N TYR A 175 -33.65 -15.73 -20.66
CA TYR A 175 -33.58 -15.87 -22.12
C TYR A 175 -33.10 -17.26 -22.56
N SER A 176 -33.58 -17.70 -23.72
CA SER A 176 -33.13 -18.90 -24.42
C SER A 176 -32.33 -18.51 -25.65
N PHE A 177 -31.19 -19.16 -25.86
CA PHE A 177 -30.26 -18.88 -26.96
C PHE A 177 -30.20 -20.06 -27.93
N SER A 178 -30.02 -19.77 -29.21
CA SER A 178 -29.77 -20.80 -30.23
C SER A 178 -28.52 -21.62 -29.90
N ALA A 179 -28.61 -22.94 -30.10
CA ALA A 179 -27.54 -23.89 -29.78
C ALA A 179 -26.32 -23.77 -30.71
N GLN A 180 -26.55 -23.35 -31.95
CA GLN A 180 -25.50 -23.09 -32.94
C GLN A 180 -25.40 -21.58 -33.17
N ALA A 181 -24.19 -21.05 -33.05
CA ALA A 181 -23.89 -19.67 -33.43
C ALA A 181 -23.90 -19.53 -34.96
N SER A 182 -24.20 -18.33 -35.46
CA SER A 182 -23.97 -17.97 -36.85
C SER A 182 -22.47 -17.95 -37.17
N ALA A 183 -22.13 -17.82 -38.46
CA ALA A 183 -20.74 -17.69 -38.91
C ALA A 183 -19.98 -16.51 -38.26
N ASP A 184 -20.71 -15.50 -37.77
CA ASP A 184 -20.19 -14.31 -37.09
C ASP A 184 -20.13 -14.46 -35.55
N GLY A 185 -20.37 -15.66 -35.02
CA GLY A 185 -20.33 -15.94 -33.58
C GLY A 185 -21.54 -15.44 -32.78
N LEU A 186 -22.62 -15.05 -33.46
CA LEU A 186 -23.85 -14.53 -32.85
C LEU A 186 -24.86 -15.65 -32.59
N HIS A 187 -25.56 -15.55 -31.47
CA HIS A 187 -26.65 -16.41 -31.08
C HIS A 187 -27.97 -15.62 -31.10
N GLU A 188 -28.96 -16.14 -31.80
CA GLU A 188 -30.34 -15.67 -31.63
C GLU A 188 -30.79 -15.88 -30.19
N PHE A 189 -31.47 -14.89 -29.60
CA PHE A 189 -32.06 -15.02 -28.27
C PHE A 189 -33.56 -14.69 -28.27
N ARG A 190 -34.29 -15.38 -27.39
CA ARG A 190 -35.73 -15.23 -27.15
C ARG A 190 -36.01 -15.22 -25.66
N ARG A 191 -37.11 -14.65 -25.21
CA ARG A 191 -37.49 -14.69 -23.78
C ARG A 191 -37.92 -16.11 -23.40
N ARG A 192 -37.39 -16.63 -22.29
CA ARG A 192 -37.70 -17.97 -21.81
C ARG A 192 -39.13 -17.99 -21.24
N SER A 193 -40.02 -18.79 -21.81
CA SER A 193 -41.40 -18.96 -21.33
C SER A 193 -41.90 -20.39 -21.55
N SER A 194 -42.97 -20.79 -20.86
CA SER A 194 -43.53 -22.15 -20.88
C SER A 194 -44.40 -22.48 -22.12
N SER A 195 -44.41 -21.62 -23.15
CA SER A 195 -45.15 -21.85 -24.41
C SER A 195 -44.19 -21.80 -25.59
N GLU A 196 -44.16 -22.87 -26.38
CA GLU A 196 -43.33 -22.99 -27.58
C GLU A 196 -43.96 -22.20 -28.74
N GLU A 197 -43.50 -20.95 -28.91
CA GLU A 197 -43.39 -20.17 -30.16
C GLU A 197 -43.43 -18.68 -29.82
N LEU A 198 -42.32 -18.15 -29.30
CA LEU A 198 -42.10 -16.70 -29.24
C LEU A 198 -41.16 -16.27 -30.36
N PRO A 199 -41.34 -15.07 -30.94
CA PRO A 199 -40.46 -14.54 -31.97
C PRO A 199 -39.04 -14.27 -31.43
N THR A 200 -38.05 -14.33 -32.32
CA THR A 200 -36.67 -13.91 -32.01
C THR A 200 -36.63 -12.45 -31.60
N LEU A 201 -36.05 -12.15 -30.43
CA LEU A 201 -35.97 -10.78 -29.90
C LEU A 201 -34.72 -10.04 -30.38
N GLY A 202 -33.67 -10.77 -30.75
CA GLY A 202 -32.45 -10.21 -31.30
C GLY A 202 -31.30 -11.22 -31.35
N TYR A 203 -30.09 -10.69 -31.56
CA TYR A 203 -28.86 -11.46 -31.58
C TYR A 203 -27.95 -11.05 -30.42
N ALA A 204 -27.16 -11.98 -29.91
CA ALA A 204 -26.25 -11.76 -28.80
C ALA A 204 -24.96 -12.58 -28.96
N TYR A 205 -23.87 -12.14 -28.34
CA TYR A 205 -22.62 -12.94 -28.25
C TYR A 205 -22.23 -13.16 -26.79
N LYS A 206 -21.29 -14.10 -26.56
CA LYS A 206 -20.66 -14.31 -25.26
C LYS A 206 -19.34 -13.53 -25.15
N ASP A 207 -19.16 -12.79 -24.07
CA ASP A 207 -17.87 -12.18 -23.74
C ASP A 207 -16.85 -13.22 -23.21
N GLN A 208 -15.63 -12.76 -22.94
CA GLN A 208 -14.53 -13.60 -22.41
C GLN A 208 -14.81 -14.15 -20.99
N SER A 209 -15.80 -13.58 -20.30
CA SER A 209 -16.25 -13.97 -18.96
C SER A 209 -17.55 -14.77 -18.99
N HIS A 210 -18.00 -15.20 -20.17
CA HIS A 210 -19.23 -15.96 -20.44
C HIS A 210 -20.56 -15.24 -20.20
N HIS A 211 -20.58 -13.90 -20.15
CA HIS A 211 -21.81 -13.12 -20.12
C HIS A 211 -22.39 -12.92 -21.52
N TRP A 212 -23.72 -12.95 -21.64
CA TRP A 212 -24.43 -12.69 -22.89
C TRP A 212 -24.65 -11.19 -23.10
N ILE A 213 -24.33 -10.67 -24.28
CA ILE A 213 -24.47 -9.25 -24.62
C ILE A 213 -25.29 -9.10 -25.89
N ALA A 214 -26.37 -8.30 -25.83
CA ALA A 214 -27.26 -8.06 -26.97
C ALA A 214 -26.62 -7.12 -28.00
N VAL A 215 -26.89 -7.39 -29.28
CA VAL A 215 -26.44 -6.60 -30.45
C VAL A 215 -27.65 -5.89 -31.07
N ASP A 216 -27.44 -4.65 -31.53
CA ASP A 216 -28.46 -3.86 -32.21
C ASP A 216 -29.00 -4.59 -33.48
N PRO A 217 -30.32 -4.78 -33.61
CA PRO A 217 -30.92 -5.56 -34.71
C PRO A 217 -30.72 -4.98 -36.11
N THR A 218 -30.26 -3.73 -36.26
CA THR A 218 -29.92 -3.15 -37.57
C THR A 218 -28.67 -3.75 -38.23
N ARG A 219 -27.89 -4.54 -37.48
CA ARG A 219 -26.61 -5.14 -37.93
C ARG A 219 -26.74 -6.53 -38.56
N ALA A 220 -27.90 -7.18 -38.48
CA ALA A 220 -28.07 -8.60 -38.83
C ALA A 220 -28.29 -8.91 -40.32
N SER A 221 -28.30 -7.90 -41.20
CA SER A 221 -28.57 -8.08 -42.64
C SER A 221 -27.35 -7.79 -43.51
N THR A 222 -26.22 -8.45 -43.26
CA THR A 222 -25.11 -8.43 -44.23
C THR A 222 -24.47 -9.82 -44.32
N PRO A 223 -24.54 -10.50 -45.48
CA PRO A 223 -23.94 -11.83 -45.63
C PRO A 223 -22.41 -11.73 -45.74
N MET A 224 -21.73 -12.56 -44.94
CA MET A 224 -20.29 -12.95 -44.96
C MET A 224 -19.29 -11.84 -45.34
N PRO A 225 -18.53 -11.28 -44.38
CA PRO A 225 -17.34 -10.51 -44.71
C PRO A 225 -16.25 -11.45 -45.28
N PRO A 226 -15.45 -10.98 -46.25
CA PRO A 226 -14.22 -11.67 -46.66
C PRO A 226 -13.26 -11.83 -45.46
N ALA A 227 -12.28 -12.73 -45.59
CA ALA A 227 -11.28 -13.02 -44.55
C ALA A 227 -10.85 -11.74 -43.80
N LEU A 228 -11.06 -11.72 -42.48
CA LEU A 228 -10.90 -10.51 -41.66
C LEU A 228 -9.51 -9.88 -41.90
N LYS A 229 -9.47 -8.72 -42.55
CA LYS A 229 -8.24 -7.92 -42.66
C LYS A 229 -7.80 -7.56 -41.23
N LEU A 230 -6.50 -7.64 -40.97
CA LEU A 230 -5.92 -7.49 -39.63
C LEU A 230 -6.43 -8.55 -38.63
N ALA A 231 -6.44 -9.82 -39.04
CA ALA A 231 -7.03 -10.95 -38.29
C ALA A 231 -6.54 -11.13 -36.84
N HIS A 232 -5.35 -10.62 -36.51
CA HIS A 232 -4.78 -10.68 -35.16
C HIS A 232 -5.20 -9.52 -34.23
N TRP A 233 -5.99 -8.59 -34.76
CA TRP A 233 -6.65 -7.53 -34.01
C TRP A 233 -8.13 -7.84 -33.98
N THR A 234 -8.69 -7.99 -32.77
CA THR A 234 -10.14 -8.02 -32.61
C THR A 234 -10.71 -6.61 -32.69
N ASP A 235 -12.00 -6.50 -32.97
CA ASP A 235 -12.70 -5.21 -32.96
C ASP A 235 -12.58 -4.53 -31.58
N GLN A 236 -12.66 -5.34 -30.52
CA GLN A 236 -12.43 -4.91 -29.13
C GLN A 236 -11.03 -4.34 -28.93
N ASP A 237 -9.98 -4.98 -29.46
CA ASP A 237 -8.61 -4.46 -29.34
C ASP A 237 -8.47 -3.08 -30.01
N ILE A 238 -9.07 -2.91 -31.19
CA ILE A 238 -9.02 -1.66 -31.94
C ILE A 238 -9.77 -0.57 -31.18
N GLN A 239 -10.97 -0.86 -30.68
CA GLN A 239 -11.81 0.10 -29.97
C GLN A 239 -11.29 0.43 -28.56
N GLN A 240 -10.57 -0.50 -27.92
CA GLN A 240 -9.89 -0.24 -26.65
C GLN A 240 -8.71 0.71 -26.82
N MET A 241 -7.96 0.56 -27.93
CA MET A 241 -6.74 1.33 -28.16
C MET A 241 -7.00 2.63 -28.93
N TYR A 242 -8.03 2.68 -29.76
CA TYR A 242 -8.36 3.80 -30.65
C TYR A 242 -9.83 4.19 -30.55
N ILE A 243 -10.08 5.48 -30.61
CA ILE A 243 -11.41 6.09 -30.66
C ILE A 243 -11.95 5.90 -32.08
N VAL A 244 -12.48 4.71 -32.36
CA VAL A 244 -13.02 4.29 -33.66
C VAL A 244 -14.43 3.75 -33.47
N ASP A 245 -15.39 4.28 -34.23
CA ASP A 245 -16.76 3.78 -34.25
C ASP A 245 -16.89 2.52 -35.12
N ASP A 246 -18.01 1.81 -34.97
CA ASP A 246 -18.30 0.59 -35.74
C ASP A 246 -18.34 0.83 -37.25
N ALA A 247 -18.68 2.04 -37.69
CA ALA A 247 -18.79 2.40 -39.10
C ALA A 247 -17.41 2.58 -39.78
N ARG A 248 -16.39 3.01 -39.03
CA ARG A 248 -15.03 3.23 -39.52
C ARG A 248 -14.09 2.06 -39.26
N LEU A 249 -14.58 0.97 -38.65
CA LEU A 249 -13.76 -0.17 -38.27
C LEU A 249 -13.27 -0.96 -39.49
N ALA A 250 -14.10 -1.08 -40.53
CA ALA A 250 -13.70 -1.68 -41.79
C ALA A 250 -12.59 -0.86 -42.48
N ASP A 251 -12.75 0.46 -42.55
CA ASP A 251 -11.76 1.39 -43.10
C ASP A 251 -10.45 1.37 -42.30
N PHE A 252 -10.55 1.29 -40.96
CA PHE A 252 -9.40 1.14 -40.08
C PHE A 252 -8.62 -0.13 -40.43
N ARG A 253 -9.30 -1.27 -40.49
CA ARG A 253 -8.68 -2.58 -40.78
C ARG A 253 -8.05 -2.60 -42.17
N GLU A 254 -8.71 -2.03 -43.16
CA GLU A 254 -8.19 -1.96 -44.53
C GLU A 254 -6.91 -1.13 -44.63
N GLN A 255 -6.93 0.09 -44.08
CA GLN A 255 -5.77 0.97 -44.10
C GLN A 255 -4.63 0.38 -43.26
N ALA A 256 -4.94 -0.15 -42.07
CA ALA A 256 -3.96 -0.75 -41.18
C ALA A 256 -3.33 -2.03 -41.73
N GLN A 257 -4.09 -2.87 -42.44
CA GLN A 257 -3.56 -4.05 -43.11
C GLN A 257 -2.61 -3.67 -44.24
N THR A 258 -2.88 -2.57 -44.92
CA THR A 258 -2.09 -2.09 -46.07
C THR A 258 -0.80 -1.41 -45.60
N SER A 259 -0.87 -0.57 -44.57
CA SER A 259 0.27 0.18 -44.04
C SER A 259 1.08 -0.59 -43.00
N GLY A 260 0.49 -1.62 -42.37
CA GLY A 260 1.04 -2.28 -41.19
C GLY A 260 1.00 -1.42 -39.91
N GLN A 261 0.25 -0.32 -39.91
CA GLN A 261 0.27 0.73 -38.88
C GLN A 261 -1.15 1.28 -38.64
N PRO A 262 -1.42 1.91 -37.47
CA PRO A 262 -2.71 2.56 -37.27
C PRO A 262 -2.91 3.68 -38.31
N PRO A 263 -4.13 3.88 -38.82
CA PRO A 263 -4.42 5.00 -39.70
C PRO A 263 -4.15 6.34 -39.03
N SER A 264 -3.66 7.33 -39.78
CA SER A 264 -3.29 8.66 -39.25
C SER A 264 -4.47 9.45 -38.67
N TRP A 265 -5.68 9.15 -39.11
CA TRP A 265 -6.91 9.77 -38.60
C TRP A 265 -7.43 9.10 -37.30
N ALA A 266 -6.95 7.89 -36.97
CA ALA A 266 -7.43 7.16 -35.81
C ALA A 266 -6.78 7.70 -34.53
N LEU A 267 -7.57 8.40 -33.73
CA LEU A 267 -7.12 8.95 -32.45
C LEU A 267 -6.95 7.82 -31.43
N ARG A 268 -5.82 7.78 -30.76
CA ARG A 268 -5.57 6.79 -29.71
C ARG A 268 -6.30 7.16 -28.42
N ALA A 269 -6.91 6.19 -27.75
CA ALA A 269 -7.46 6.35 -26.41
C ALA A 269 -6.33 6.72 -25.42
N GLN A 270 -6.61 7.63 -24.48
CA GLN A 270 -5.62 8.01 -23.47
C GLN A 270 -5.51 6.93 -22.40
N ASN A 271 -4.30 6.39 -22.23
CA ASN A 271 -3.94 5.58 -21.07
C ASN A 271 -2.99 6.39 -20.18
N THR A 272 -3.34 6.60 -18.91
CA THR A 272 -2.55 7.37 -17.95
C THR A 272 -1.32 6.60 -17.45
N GLU A 273 -1.33 5.27 -17.57
CA GLU A 273 -0.23 4.42 -17.13
C GLU A 273 0.75 4.13 -18.27
N ASP A 274 1.99 4.61 -18.14
CA ASP A 274 3.00 4.52 -19.20
C ASP A 274 3.30 3.08 -19.62
N TYR A 275 3.33 2.14 -18.67
CA TYR A 275 3.67 0.74 -18.96
C TYR A 275 2.55 0.03 -19.73
N GLN A 276 1.28 0.32 -19.41
CA GLN A 276 0.14 -0.21 -20.15
C GLN A 276 0.11 0.36 -21.56
N HIS A 277 0.28 1.69 -21.67
CA HIS A 277 0.34 2.39 -22.95
C HIS A 277 1.41 1.78 -23.89
N VAL A 278 2.62 1.54 -23.36
CA VAL A 278 3.71 0.94 -24.14
C VAL A 278 3.39 -0.52 -24.50
N ALA A 279 2.86 -1.32 -23.58
CA ALA A 279 2.51 -2.73 -23.84
C ALA A 279 1.39 -2.89 -24.88
N GLU A 280 0.42 -1.97 -24.92
CA GLU A 280 -0.58 -1.87 -25.99
C GLU A 280 0.07 -1.49 -27.33
N SER A 281 0.96 -0.48 -27.36
CA SER A 281 1.70 -0.08 -28.57
C SER A 281 2.46 -1.25 -29.19
N LEU A 282 3.05 -2.12 -28.36
CA LEU A 282 3.78 -3.30 -28.82
C LEU A 282 2.91 -4.32 -29.55
N LYS A 283 1.57 -4.25 -29.46
CA LYS A 283 0.66 -5.13 -30.22
C LYS A 283 0.82 -4.97 -31.73
N TRP A 284 1.18 -3.78 -32.21
CA TRP A 284 1.46 -3.56 -33.64
C TRP A 284 2.64 -4.38 -34.15
N ARG A 285 3.67 -4.53 -33.31
CA ARG A 285 4.86 -5.33 -33.65
C ARG A 285 4.72 -6.81 -33.29
N HIS A 286 3.97 -7.10 -32.24
CA HIS A 286 3.80 -8.42 -31.66
C HIS A 286 2.30 -8.77 -31.52
N PRO A 287 1.57 -8.87 -32.65
CA PRO A 287 0.11 -9.03 -32.62
C PRO A 287 -0.34 -10.39 -32.07
N LEU A 288 0.54 -11.40 -32.11
CA LEU A 288 0.29 -12.74 -31.58
C LEU A 288 0.54 -12.87 -30.07
N LEU A 289 1.24 -11.92 -29.46
CA LEU A 289 1.47 -11.95 -28.02
C LEU A 289 0.22 -11.46 -27.30
N THR A 290 -0.18 -12.12 -26.22
CA THR A 290 -1.22 -11.62 -25.32
C THR A 290 -0.75 -10.34 -24.61
N PHE A 291 -1.68 -9.57 -24.03
CA PHE A 291 -1.31 -8.37 -23.27
C PHE A 291 -0.32 -8.68 -22.14
N ALA A 292 -0.53 -9.78 -21.39
CA ALA A 292 0.38 -10.24 -20.35
C ALA A 292 1.78 -10.57 -20.91
N GLN A 293 1.87 -11.24 -22.07
CA GLN A 293 3.16 -11.51 -22.72
C GLN A 293 3.86 -10.24 -23.21
N ARG A 294 3.11 -9.22 -23.67
CA ARG A 294 3.68 -7.91 -24.03
C ARG A 294 4.16 -7.13 -22.81
N LEU A 295 3.47 -7.24 -21.67
CA LEU A 295 3.96 -6.70 -20.39
C LEU A 295 5.26 -7.39 -19.96
N THR A 296 5.35 -8.72 -20.08
CA THR A 296 6.60 -9.45 -19.81
C THR A 296 7.72 -9.03 -20.76
N LEU A 297 7.42 -8.85 -22.05
CA LEU A 297 8.38 -8.31 -23.02
C LEU A 297 8.84 -6.91 -22.63
N LEU A 298 7.94 -6.00 -22.28
CA LEU A 298 8.29 -4.65 -21.82
C LEU A 298 9.19 -4.70 -20.57
N ARG A 299 8.85 -5.53 -19.58
CA ARG A 299 9.66 -5.69 -18.36
C ARG A 299 11.06 -6.23 -18.64
N SER A 300 11.26 -6.99 -19.72
CA SER A 300 12.59 -7.47 -20.12
C SER A 300 13.55 -6.34 -20.52
N TYR A 301 13.05 -5.13 -20.78
CA TYR A 301 13.89 -3.95 -21.04
C TYR A 301 14.40 -3.29 -19.76
N ASN A 302 13.88 -3.64 -18.57
CA ASN A 302 14.35 -3.13 -17.27
C ASN A 302 14.45 -1.58 -17.23
N LEU A 303 13.38 -0.91 -17.63
CA LEU A 303 13.38 0.55 -17.84
C LEU A 303 13.06 1.32 -16.56
N SER A 304 13.83 2.39 -16.33
CA SER A 304 13.43 3.42 -15.37
C SER A 304 12.14 4.11 -15.82
N LYS A 305 11.48 4.84 -14.93
CA LYS A 305 10.27 5.62 -15.15
C LYS A 305 10.52 6.70 -16.20
N ALA A 306 11.70 7.33 -16.16
CA ALA A 306 12.11 8.30 -17.17
C ALA A 306 12.26 7.63 -18.55
N GLN A 307 12.95 6.49 -18.62
CA GLN A 307 13.12 5.75 -19.87
C GLN A 307 11.79 5.21 -20.40
N LEU A 308 10.88 4.76 -19.52
CA LEU A 308 9.56 4.29 -19.93
C LEU A 308 8.71 5.42 -20.53
N ARG A 309 8.78 6.63 -19.94
CA ARG A 309 8.12 7.83 -20.50
C ARG A 309 8.71 8.21 -21.86
N GLN A 310 10.03 8.15 -21.99
CA GLN A 310 10.70 8.37 -23.27
C GLN A 310 10.26 7.32 -24.31
N LEU A 311 10.21 6.04 -23.93
CA LEU A 311 9.75 4.97 -24.81
C LEU A 311 8.30 5.18 -25.21
N ARG A 312 7.42 5.61 -24.30
CA ARG A 312 6.03 5.96 -24.61
C ARG A 312 5.94 6.99 -25.75
N THR A 313 6.77 8.03 -25.73
CA THR A 313 6.75 9.08 -26.76
C THR A 313 7.39 8.65 -28.08
N GLU A 314 8.42 7.79 -28.01
CA GLU A 314 9.22 7.41 -29.17
C GLU A 314 8.81 6.09 -29.83
N LEU A 315 7.91 5.32 -29.21
CA LEU A 315 7.40 4.06 -29.74
C LEU A 315 6.39 4.29 -30.88
N ILE A 316 6.91 4.85 -31.97
CA ILE A 316 6.19 5.11 -33.21
C ILE A 316 5.87 3.76 -33.83
N ASN A 317 4.57 3.45 -33.93
CA ASN A 317 4.06 2.26 -34.63
C ASN A 317 4.62 0.92 -34.11
N GLY A 318 4.99 0.86 -32.83
CA GLY A 318 5.51 -0.36 -32.20
C GLY A 318 6.99 -0.66 -32.48
N GLN A 319 7.72 0.23 -33.17
CA GLN A 319 9.16 0.07 -33.37
C GLN A 319 9.94 0.53 -32.14
N VAL A 320 10.65 -0.40 -31.52
CA VAL A 320 11.48 -0.12 -30.34
C VAL A 320 12.74 0.67 -30.76
N PRO A 321 13.02 1.84 -30.16
CA PRO A 321 14.21 2.63 -30.45
C PRO A 321 15.53 1.90 -30.11
N GLN A 322 16.61 2.25 -30.81
CA GLN A 322 17.92 1.60 -30.62
C GLN A 322 18.47 1.74 -29.20
N TRP A 323 18.23 2.88 -28.53
CA TRP A 323 18.69 3.09 -27.16
C TRP A 323 18.04 2.09 -26.19
N ALA A 324 16.77 1.72 -26.41
CA ALA A 324 16.06 0.78 -25.56
C ALA A 324 16.62 -0.64 -25.73
N GLU A 325 16.95 -1.04 -26.96
CA GLU A 325 17.64 -2.30 -27.23
C GLU A 325 19.04 -2.35 -26.62
N GLN A 326 19.80 -1.26 -26.69
CA GLN A 326 21.11 -1.15 -26.04
C GLN A 326 21.00 -1.24 -24.51
N HIS A 327 20.03 -0.53 -23.92
CA HIS A 327 19.76 -0.56 -22.48
C HIS A 327 19.34 -1.97 -22.01
N LYS A 328 18.50 -2.66 -22.79
CA LYS A 328 18.16 -4.06 -22.52
C LYS A 328 19.40 -4.96 -22.51
N ARG A 329 20.30 -4.84 -23.49
CA ARG A 329 21.55 -5.62 -23.51
C ARG A 329 22.42 -5.31 -22.29
N LEU A 330 22.57 -4.03 -21.95
CA LEU A 330 23.32 -3.59 -20.77
C LEU A 330 22.73 -4.16 -19.48
N THR A 331 21.41 -4.15 -19.32
CA THR A 331 20.75 -4.63 -18.09
C THR A 331 20.72 -6.15 -17.99
N LEU A 332 20.84 -6.88 -19.11
CA LEU A 332 20.94 -8.34 -19.13
C LEU A 332 22.37 -8.87 -18.94
N ASP A 333 23.39 -8.03 -19.14
CA ASP A 333 24.78 -8.40 -18.94
C ASP A 333 25.12 -8.43 -17.44
N THR A 334 25.15 -9.61 -16.86
CA THR A 334 25.46 -9.83 -15.44
C THR A 334 26.90 -9.45 -15.05
N SER A 335 27.80 -9.31 -16.02
CA SER A 335 29.19 -8.88 -15.79
C SER A 335 29.36 -7.36 -15.78
N ASN A 336 28.34 -6.61 -16.19
CA ASN A 336 28.40 -5.16 -16.28
C ASN A 336 27.96 -4.50 -14.97
N GLU A 337 28.90 -3.88 -14.26
CA GLU A 337 28.66 -3.19 -12.99
C GLU A 337 27.68 -2.00 -13.13
N GLN A 338 27.56 -1.42 -14.32
CA GLN A 338 26.66 -0.28 -14.58
C GLN A 338 25.20 -0.70 -14.78
N ARG A 339 24.90 -2.01 -14.81
CA ARG A 339 23.53 -2.51 -15.08
C ARG A 339 22.48 -2.03 -14.08
N PHE A 340 22.89 -1.65 -12.87
CA PHE A 340 21.99 -1.16 -11.83
C PHE A 340 21.97 0.36 -11.65
N LYS A 341 22.79 1.12 -12.40
CA LYS A 341 22.95 2.56 -12.18
C LYS A 341 21.62 3.32 -12.18
N LEU A 342 20.82 3.15 -13.24
CA LEU A 342 19.58 3.92 -13.41
C LEU A 342 18.46 3.53 -12.44
N ILE A 343 18.36 2.24 -12.08
CA ILE A 343 17.42 1.82 -11.04
C ILE A 343 17.89 2.27 -9.66
N GLY A 344 19.21 2.31 -9.41
CA GLY A 344 19.80 2.85 -8.19
C GLY A 344 19.51 4.33 -7.99
N GLU A 345 19.68 5.14 -9.04
CA GLU A 345 19.35 6.57 -9.03
C GLU A 345 17.83 6.79 -8.85
N GLU A 346 16.99 5.99 -9.50
CA GLU A 346 15.53 6.11 -9.38
C GLU A 346 15.01 5.70 -8.00
N LEU A 347 15.57 4.64 -7.43
CA LEU A 347 15.16 4.06 -6.15
C LEU A 347 16.07 4.50 -5.02
N GLU A 348 16.76 5.64 -5.18
CA GLU A 348 17.52 6.27 -4.11
C GLU A 348 16.60 6.51 -2.91
N ASN A 349 17.04 6.13 -1.71
CA ASN A 349 16.25 6.16 -0.47
C ASN A 349 14.99 5.28 -0.44
N TYR A 350 14.62 4.60 -1.52
CA TYR A 350 13.36 3.86 -1.58
C TYR A 350 13.28 2.73 -0.54
N VAL A 351 14.38 2.03 -0.26
CA VAL A 351 14.43 1.03 0.83
C VAL A 351 14.18 1.68 2.19
N GLN A 352 14.69 2.90 2.41
CA GLN A 352 14.42 3.65 3.63
C GLN A 352 12.94 4.05 3.71
N ASP A 353 12.37 4.54 2.60
CA ASP A 353 10.96 4.92 2.54
C ASP A 353 10.03 3.74 2.80
N LEU A 354 10.34 2.55 2.25
CA LEU A 354 9.59 1.32 2.54
C LEU A 354 9.61 0.96 4.03
N ARG A 355 10.68 1.30 4.77
CA ARG A 355 10.82 1.02 6.21
C ARG A 355 10.24 2.11 7.11
N THR A 356 9.90 3.28 6.58
CA THR A 356 9.34 4.40 7.35
C THR A 356 7.89 4.71 7.00
N GLN A 357 7.46 4.36 5.79
CA GLN A 357 6.16 4.73 5.23
C GLN A 357 5.42 3.53 4.62
N GLY A 358 6.03 2.34 4.64
CA GLY A 358 5.42 1.11 4.12
C GLY A 358 5.11 1.24 2.63
N LEU A 359 3.91 0.85 2.24
CA LEU A 359 3.43 0.92 0.84
C LEU A 359 2.54 2.13 0.56
N ALA A 360 2.38 3.03 1.53
CA ALA A 360 1.43 4.15 1.43
C ALA A 360 1.81 5.19 0.35
N LEU A 361 3.07 5.20 -0.10
CA LEU A 361 3.56 6.12 -1.12
C LEU A 361 3.29 5.61 -2.55
N ASN A 362 2.88 6.52 -3.43
CA ASN A 362 2.66 6.29 -4.87
C ASN A 362 3.97 6.14 -5.68
N HIS A 363 4.93 5.37 -5.15
CA HIS A 363 6.07 4.91 -5.92
C HIS A 363 5.58 3.72 -6.75
N HIS A 364 5.22 3.94 -8.02
CA HIS A 364 4.84 2.86 -8.93
C HIS A 364 5.80 1.66 -8.79
N TRP A 365 5.23 0.48 -8.50
CA TRP A 365 6.00 -0.68 -8.08
C TRP A 365 7.08 -1.08 -9.08
N PRO A 366 8.34 -1.29 -8.65
CA PRO A 366 9.40 -1.77 -9.53
C PRO A 366 8.99 -3.04 -10.31
N ALA A 367 8.24 -3.93 -9.66
CA ALA A 367 7.67 -5.14 -10.25
C ALA A 367 6.84 -4.91 -11.53
N SER A 368 6.30 -3.70 -11.75
CA SER A 368 5.56 -3.37 -12.97
C SER A 368 6.45 -3.12 -14.19
N ARG A 369 7.71 -2.71 -13.99
CA ARG A 369 8.63 -2.20 -15.02
C ARG A 369 9.88 -3.04 -15.25
N TYR A 370 10.33 -3.76 -14.23
CA TYR A 370 11.54 -4.55 -14.28
C TYR A 370 11.22 -6.05 -14.35
N SER A 371 12.09 -6.82 -14.99
CA SER A 371 11.97 -8.28 -15.02
C SER A 371 12.28 -8.88 -13.65
N GLU A 372 11.68 -10.05 -13.36
CA GLU A 372 11.88 -10.74 -12.08
C GLU A 372 13.35 -11.10 -11.84
N ALA A 373 14.05 -11.57 -12.87
CA ALA A 373 15.48 -11.90 -12.79
C ALA A 373 16.33 -10.65 -12.47
N PHE A 374 16.08 -9.53 -13.14
CA PHE A 374 16.80 -8.28 -12.88
C PHE A 374 16.54 -7.75 -11.47
N LEU A 375 15.29 -7.80 -10.99
CA LEU A 375 14.96 -7.40 -9.62
C LEU A 375 15.60 -8.32 -8.57
N ALA A 376 15.69 -9.63 -8.85
CA ALA A 376 16.37 -10.57 -7.96
C ALA A 376 17.88 -10.28 -7.86
N ASP A 377 18.53 -10.00 -9.00
CA ASP A 377 19.95 -9.61 -9.01
C ASP A 377 20.16 -8.25 -8.32
N TYR A 378 19.26 -7.29 -8.56
CA TYR A 378 19.31 -5.97 -7.93
C TYR A 378 19.10 -6.04 -6.42
N ALA A 379 18.18 -6.88 -5.93
CA ALA A 379 18.04 -7.13 -4.51
C ALA A 379 19.33 -7.73 -3.91
N THR A 380 19.98 -8.65 -4.62
CA THR A 380 21.28 -9.17 -4.19
C THR A 380 22.34 -8.07 -4.12
N HIS A 381 22.36 -7.16 -5.11
CA HIS A 381 23.24 -5.98 -5.12
C HIS A 381 22.98 -5.02 -3.92
N LEU A 382 21.72 -4.88 -3.49
CA LEU A 382 21.33 -4.13 -2.29
C LEU A 382 21.66 -4.85 -0.96
N GLY A 383 22.27 -6.04 -1.03
CA GLY A 383 22.67 -6.83 0.14
C GLY A 383 21.60 -7.77 0.69
N TYR A 384 20.49 -7.98 -0.02
CA TYR A 384 19.49 -8.96 0.39
C TYR A 384 20.01 -10.39 0.19
N GLN A 385 19.69 -11.23 1.17
CA GLN A 385 19.85 -12.68 1.09
C GLN A 385 18.48 -13.33 0.97
N ARG A 386 18.43 -14.65 0.72
CA ARG A 386 17.19 -15.40 0.52
C ARG A 386 17.02 -16.51 1.54
N THR A 387 15.84 -16.58 2.17
CA THR A 387 15.48 -17.70 3.06
C THR A 387 15.18 -18.96 2.25
N ARG A 388 15.05 -20.11 2.91
CA ARG A 388 14.58 -21.38 2.33
C ARG A 388 13.18 -21.29 1.72
N HIS A 389 12.43 -20.24 2.06
CA HIS A 389 11.11 -19.93 1.51
C HIS A 389 11.16 -18.87 0.41
N ASN A 390 12.37 -18.57 -0.09
CA ASN A 390 12.61 -17.59 -1.13
C ASN A 390 12.18 -16.15 -0.76
N MET A 391 12.21 -15.83 0.53
CA MET A 391 11.96 -14.46 1.03
C MET A 391 13.26 -13.67 1.12
N LEU A 392 13.21 -12.38 0.79
CA LEU A 392 14.33 -11.46 0.97
C LEU A 392 14.52 -11.16 2.45
N TYR A 393 15.75 -11.21 2.93
CA TYR A 393 16.11 -10.84 4.29
C TYR A 393 17.43 -10.09 4.37
N ARG A 394 17.64 -9.40 5.49
CA ARG A 394 18.89 -8.72 5.87
C ARG A 394 19.25 -9.03 7.32
N THR A 395 20.53 -8.89 7.66
CA THR A 395 21.06 -9.13 9.02
C THR A 395 21.64 -7.91 9.68
N ASP A 396 21.62 -6.78 8.98
CA ASP A 396 22.19 -5.50 9.36
C ASP A 396 21.12 -4.44 9.62
N ILE A 397 19.84 -4.84 9.68
CA ILE A 397 18.77 -4.00 10.22
C ILE A 397 18.99 -3.90 11.73
N PRO A 398 19.24 -2.70 12.28
CA PRO A 398 19.78 -2.58 13.63
C PRO A 398 18.76 -2.91 14.72
N ALA A 399 17.49 -2.57 14.52
CA ALA A 399 16.43 -2.85 15.49
C ALA A 399 15.10 -3.16 14.83
N MET A 400 14.22 -3.79 15.59
CA MET A 400 12.78 -3.86 15.29
C MET A 400 11.98 -3.68 16.58
N PHE A 401 10.74 -3.22 16.46
CA PHE A 401 9.88 -2.94 17.60
C PHE A 401 8.72 -3.92 17.68
N ARG A 402 8.29 -4.24 18.90
CA ARG A 402 7.17 -5.16 19.12
C ARG A 402 6.33 -4.74 20.31
N GLY A 403 5.02 -4.63 20.09
CA GLY A 403 4.02 -4.57 21.16
C GLY A 403 3.78 -5.97 21.75
N GLU A 404 3.75 -6.08 23.07
CA GLU A 404 3.71 -7.36 23.78
C GLU A 404 2.91 -7.31 25.08
N THR A 405 2.35 -8.46 25.44
CA THR A 405 1.65 -8.64 26.71
C THR A 405 2.57 -9.23 27.78
N ARG A 406 3.68 -9.89 27.40
CA ARG A 406 4.68 -10.41 28.35
C ARG A 406 5.29 -9.28 29.14
N ILE A 407 5.43 -9.51 30.44
CA ILE A 407 6.01 -8.54 31.35
C ILE A 407 7.55 -8.58 31.23
N PRO A 408 8.25 -7.46 31.46
CA PRO A 408 9.72 -7.40 31.37
C PRO A 408 10.43 -8.43 32.25
N PHE A 409 9.93 -8.64 33.47
CA PHE A 409 10.52 -9.58 34.43
C PHE A 409 10.45 -11.03 33.96
N GLU A 410 9.38 -11.42 33.25
CA GLU A 410 9.22 -12.76 32.67
C GLU A 410 10.29 -12.99 31.60
N LEU A 411 10.49 -12.03 30.70
CA LEU A 411 11.50 -12.13 29.65
C LEU A 411 12.93 -12.22 30.21
N ALA A 412 13.21 -11.43 31.25
CA ALA A 412 14.50 -11.43 31.93
C ALA A 412 14.75 -12.73 32.72
N ARG A 413 13.77 -13.20 33.49
CA ARG A 413 13.84 -14.43 34.30
C ARG A 413 14.03 -15.67 33.42
N ASP A 414 13.36 -15.72 32.28
CA ASP A 414 13.50 -16.80 31.31
C ASP A 414 14.75 -16.66 30.42
N GLY A 415 15.40 -15.50 30.48
CA GLY A 415 16.58 -15.14 29.70
C GLY A 415 16.33 -15.02 28.19
N ARG A 416 15.06 -14.99 27.75
CA ARG A 416 14.67 -15.04 26.34
C ARG A 416 13.23 -14.62 26.09
N MET A 417 12.94 -14.19 24.87
CA MET A 417 11.60 -14.08 24.31
C MET A 417 11.34 -15.24 23.36
N MET A 418 10.36 -16.07 23.70
CA MET A 418 9.92 -17.18 22.85
C MET A 418 8.97 -16.70 21.74
N TYR A 419 8.99 -17.37 20.60
CA TYR A 419 7.95 -17.18 19.57
C TYR A 419 6.58 -17.63 20.10
N ARG A 420 5.49 -17.02 19.60
CA ARG A 420 4.11 -17.40 19.94
C ARG A 420 3.42 -18.11 18.78
N LYS A 421 2.38 -18.89 19.08
CA LYS A 421 1.52 -19.54 18.07
C LYS A 421 0.61 -18.49 17.44
N GLY A 422 0.48 -18.50 16.12
CA GLY A 422 -0.31 -17.50 15.36
C GLY A 422 0.53 -16.74 14.33
N ASN A 423 1.85 -16.71 14.49
CA ASN A 423 2.75 -16.15 13.48
C ASN A 423 2.78 -17.04 12.22
N PRO A 424 2.86 -16.46 11.02
CA PRO A 424 2.87 -17.22 9.77
C PRO A 424 4.11 -18.12 9.71
N THR A 425 3.87 -19.39 9.41
CA THR A 425 4.94 -20.32 9.06
C THR A 425 5.41 -20.01 7.64
N GLY A 426 6.72 -20.03 7.40
CA GLY A 426 7.25 -20.07 6.05
C GLY A 426 7.76 -18.76 5.47
N THR A 427 8.22 -17.81 6.30
CA THR A 427 8.89 -16.58 5.82
C THR A 427 10.37 -16.54 6.16
N THR A 428 10.73 -16.95 7.38
CA THR A 428 12.10 -17.01 7.89
C THR A 428 12.71 -18.41 7.73
N ASN A 429 14.03 -18.54 7.81
CA ASN A 429 14.72 -19.83 7.85
C ASN A 429 14.40 -20.64 9.13
N LYS A 430 13.95 -19.97 10.19
CA LYS A 430 13.55 -20.57 11.47
C LYS A 430 12.09 -20.26 11.76
N ARG A 431 11.76 -19.93 13.01
CA ARG A 431 10.42 -19.50 13.42
C ARG A 431 10.31 -17.99 13.26
N ALA A 432 9.25 -17.53 12.61
CA ALA A 432 8.99 -16.10 12.42
C ALA A 432 8.41 -15.48 13.70
N LEU A 433 8.97 -14.35 14.11
CA LEU A 433 8.38 -13.44 15.08
C LEU A 433 8.01 -12.15 14.39
N SER A 434 6.72 -11.85 14.37
CA SER A 434 6.18 -10.58 13.90
C SER A 434 6.75 -9.39 14.69
N ALA A 435 7.15 -8.34 14.00
CA ALA A 435 7.62 -7.08 14.56
C ALA A 435 7.43 -5.97 13.52
N THR A 436 7.51 -4.71 13.93
CA THR A 436 7.35 -3.56 13.04
C THR A 436 8.59 -2.69 12.99
N PHE A 437 8.80 -2.02 11.86
CA PHE A 437 9.91 -1.09 11.65
C PHE A 437 9.71 0.26 12.36
N GLY A 438 8.48 0.64 12.70
CA GLY A 438 8.17 1.90 13.38
C GLY A 438 7.88 1.73 14.87
N LEU A 439 8.40 2.63 15.70
CA LEU A 439 8.09 2.63 17.14
C LEU A 439 6.63 2.98 17.40
N HIS A 440 6.07 3.95 16.68
CA HIS A 440 4.65 4.30 16.74
C HIS A 440 3.75 3.08 16.48
N ASP A 441 4.02 2.32 15.41
CA ASP A 441 3.23 1.14 15.05
C ASP A 441 3.25 0.09 16.17
N ALA A 442 4.40 -0.09 16.85
CA ALA A 442 4.49 -1.02 17.97
C ALA A 442 3.58 -0.62 19.15
N THR A 443 3.30 0.67 19.33
CA THR A 443 2.32 1.13 20.33
C THR A 443 0.89 0.75 19.95
N ALA A 444 0.53 0.79 18.66
CA ALA A 444 -0.77 0.33 18.17
C ALA A 444 -0.94 -1.18 18.38
N TYR A 445 0.13 -1.94 18.14
CA TYR A 445 0.17 -3.37 18.47
C TYR A 445 0.06 -3.64 19.98
N ALA A 446 0.74 -2.85 20.82
CA ALA A 446 0.60 -2.96 22.27
C ALA A 446 -0.83 -2.64 22.72
N ALA A 447 -1.47 -1.62 22.13
CA ALA A 447 -2.85 -1.23 22.44
C ALA A 447 -3.87 -2.34 22.11
N THR A 448 -3.63 -3.09 21.04
CA THR A 448 -4.46 -4.25 20.66
C THR A 448 -4.04 -5.54 21.35
N LYS A 449 -3.14 -5.50 22.35
CA LYS A 449 -2.59 -6.67 23.05
C LYS A 449 -1.98 -7.69 22.06
N GLY A 450 -1.31 -7.20 21.02
CA GLY A 450 -0.70 -8.01 19.97
C GLY A 450 -1.69 -8.75 19.07
N GLY A 451 -2.96 -8.33 19.03
CA GLY A 451 -4.02 -8.97 18.23
C GLY A 451 -4.56 -10.29 18.80
N PHE A 452 -4.04 -10.75 19.94
CA PHE A 452 -4.34 -12.08 20.49
C PHE A 452 -4.71 -12.01 21.98
N TYR A 453 -5.99 -11.82 22.28
CA TYR A 453 -6.49 -11.74 23.66
C TYR A 453 -6.22 -13.01 24.49
N HIS A 454 -6.03 -14.15 23.83
CA HIS A 454 -5.82 -15.45 24.48
C HIS A 454 -4.45 -15.60 25.14
N GLU A 455 -3.50 -14.71 24.87
CA GLU A 455 -2.17 -14.74 25.48
C GLU A 455 -2.22 -14.52 27.00
N LEU A 456 -3.16 -13.72 27.46
CA LEU A 456 -3.40 -13.46 28.89
C LEU A 456 -4.01 -14.66 29.64
N HIS A 457 -4.33 -15.74 28.93
CA HIS A 457 -4.74 -17.01 29.54
C HIS A 457 -3.54 -17.79 30.09
N TYR A 458 -2.31 -17.41 29.73
CA TYR A 458 -1.08 -18.02 30.22
C TYR A 458 -0.47 -17.13 31.31
N ASN A 459 0.06 -17.72 32.39
CA ASN A 459 0.72 -16.93 33.43
C ASN A 459 2.14 -16.53 32.99
N SER A 460 2.81 -17.38 32.21
CA SER A 460 4.11 -17.13 31.60
C SER A 460 4.24 -17.75 30.22
N GLN A 461 5.26 -17.33 29.47
CA GLN A 461 5.66 -17.96 28.21
C GLN A 461 6.20 -19.38 28.39
N ALA A 462 6.51 -19.81 29.62
CA ALA A 462 6.83 -21.20 29.89
C ALA A 462 5.58 -22.09 29.92
N ASN A 463 4.40 -21.59 30.32
CA ASN A 463 3.18 -22.40 30.34
C ASN A 463 2.82 -22.88 28.93
N ARG A 464 2.69 -24.20 28.76
CA ARG A 464 2.30 -24.82 27.48
C ARG A 464 0.78 -24.78 27.27
N PHE A 465 0.02 -24.90 28.35
CA PHE A 465 -1.45 -24.92 28.35
C PHE A 465 -1.99 -23.65 29.01
N PRO A 466 -3.16 -23.15 28.59
CA PRO A 466 -3.78 -22.01 29.23
C PRO A 466 -4.29 -22.37 30.64
N GLY A 467 -4.32 -21.38 31.53
CA GLY A 467 -4.88 -21.47 32.86
C GLY A 467 -6.40 -21.39 32.88
N VAL A 468 -6.99 -21.95 33.93
CA VAL A 468 -8.42 -21.93 34.20
C VAL A 468 -8.84 -20.51 34.60
N ASN A 469 -9.98 -20.06 34.09
CA ASN A 469 -10.56 -18.79 34.49
C ASN A 469 -11.28 -18.95 35.84
N PRO A 470 -10.79 -18.34 36.94
CA PRO A 470 -11.44 -18.45 38.26
C PRO A 470 -12.81 -17.76 38.31
N GLN A 471 -13.06 -16.80 37.40
CA GLN A 471 -14.31 -16.05 37.32
C GLN A 471 -15.33 -16.72 36.38
N SER A 472 -14.97 -17.82 35.71
CA SER A 472 -15.92 -18.59 34.90
C SER A 472 -16.83 -19.39 35.81
N SER A 473 -18.13 -19.08 35.79
CA SER A 473 -19.17 -19.85 36.48
C SER A 473 -19.44 -21.22 35.84
N LYS A 474 -18.76 -21.58 34.74
CA LYS A 474 -18.85 -22.91 34.12
C LYS A 474 -17.92 -23.89 34.82
N GLY A 475 -18.50 -24.58 35.81
CA GLY A 475 -18.24 -25.96 36.24
C GLY A 475 -16.82 -26.53 36.21
N ARG A 476 -16.38 -26.95 37.40
CA ARG A 476 -15.21 -27.79 37.77
C ARG A 476 -15.04 -29.15 37.04
N SER A 477 -15.68 -29.41 35.90
CA SER A 477 -15.31 -30.55 35.06
C SER A 477 -14.11 -30.15 34.20
N GLY A 478 -13.06 -30.98 34.16
CA GLY A 478 -11.78 -30.74 33.48
C GLY A 478 -11.82 -30.61 31.95
N GLU A 479 -12.92 -30.09 31.40
CA GLU A 479 -13.16 -29.73 30.02
C GLU A 479 -13.67 -28.29 29.96
N SER A 480 -12.83 -27.33 30.38
CA SER A 480 -13.11 -25.91 30.12
C SER A 480 -12.83 -25.62 28.65
N SER A 481 -13.80 -25.95 27.81
CA SER A 481 -13.87 -25.49 26.43
C SER A 481 -14.42 -24.06 26.43
N ASP A 482 -13.56 -23.08 26.72
CA ASP A 482 -13.74 -21.70 26.22
C ASP A 482 -13.40 -21.68 24.72
N SER A 483 -14.07 -22.54 23.95
CA SER A 483 -14.01 -22.62 22.49
C SER A 483 -15.06 -21.69 21.90
N GLY A 484 -14.88 -20.40 22.12
CA GLY A 484 -15.53 -19.36 21.32
C GLY A 484 -14.68 -19.11 20.08
N GLY A 485 -14.83 -19.93 19.03
CA GLY A 485 -14.44 -19.65 17.63
C GLY A 485 -12.97 -19.28 17.30
N SER A 486 -12.10 -19.14 18.30
CA SER A 486 -10.68 -18.83 18.15
C SER A 486 -9.89 -20.14 18.23
N SER A 487 -8.90 -20.31 17.37
CA SER A 487 -8.03 -21.48 17.26
C SER A 487 -7.07 -21.66 18.45
N VAL A 488 -7.53 -21.35 19.68
CA VAL A 488 -6.83 -21.61 20.94
C VAL A 488 -6.56 -23.10 21.04
N SER A 489 -5.36 -23.45 20.60
CA SER A 489 -4.99 -24.81 20.29
C SER A 489 -4.92 -25.69 21.53
N GLU A 490 -5.07 -26.99 21.30
CA GLU A 490 -4.83 -28.14 22.18
C GLU A 490 -3.43 -28.19 22.85
N GLY A 491 -2.84 -27.08 23.29
CA GLY A 491 -1.47 -26.99 23.81
C GLY A 491 -0.39 -27.33 22.79
N LYS A 492 -0.73 -27.38 21.50
CA LYS A 492 0.24 -27.57 20.43
C LYS A 492 0.94 -26.25 20.13
N ARG A 493 1.84 -25.77 21.00
CA ARG A 493 2.97 -24.94 20.53
C ARG A 493 3.75 -25.84 19.58
N THR A 494 3.34 -25.88 18.32
CA THR A 494 3.90 -26.76 17.30
C THR A 494 5.28 -26.25 16.92
N GLY A 495 6.26 -27.14 16.97
CA GLY A 495 7.17 -27.31 15.84
C GLY A 495 7.90 -28.63 15.99
N ASP A 496 8.46 -29.08 14.89
CA ASP A 496 9.28 -30.28 14.86
C ASP A 496 10.50 -30.02 15.74
N GLU A 497 10.59 -30.68 16.89
CA GLU A 497 11.69 -30.53 17.86
C GLU A 497 13.02 -31.12 17.37
N ALA A 498 13.20 -31.24 16.05
CA ALA A 498 14.47 -31.63 15.44
C ALA A 498 15.55 -30.54 15.60
N ASP A 499 15.18 -29.31 15.95
CA ASP A 499 16.14 -28.23 16.23
C ASP A 499 16.65 -28.31 17.69
N SER A 500 17.77 -29.02 17.80
CA SER A 500 18.60 -29.35 18.97
C SER A 500 19.06 -28.15 19.83
N ASP A 501 18.20 -27.59 20.68
CA ASP A 501 18.64 -26.96 21.94
C ASP A 501 17.50 -26.95 22.98
N SER A 502 17.39 -28.02 23.77
CA SER A 502 16.34 -28.26 24.78
C SER A 502 16.48 -27.42 26.06
N SER A 503 17.09 -26.24 25.98
CA SER A 503 17.44 -25.42 27.16
C SER A 503 16.25 -24.66 27.78
N PHE A 504 15.12 -24.57 27.09
CA PHE A 504 13.89 -23.99 27.62
C PHE A 504 12.87 -25.08 27.92
N VAL A 505 12.56 -25.27 29.20
CA VAL A 505 11.59 -26.27 29.65
C VAL A 505 10.21 -25.62 29.68
N PHE A 506 9.29 -26.13 28.87
CA PHE A 506 7.90 -25.75 28.96
C PHE A 506 7.28 -26.33 30.24
N ASP A 507 6.47 -25.53 30.91
CA ASP A 507 5.63 -25.99 32.01
C ASP A 507 4.37 -26.66 31.43
N ASP A 508 4.32 -27.98 31.58
CA ASP A 508 3.21 -28.84 31.17
C ASP A 508 2.05 -28.86 32.19
N SER A 509 2.10 -28.05 33.25
CA SER A 509 1.02 -27.95 34.23
C SER A 509 -0.30 -27.53 33.57
N LYS A 510 -1.39 -28.14 34.05
CA LYS A 510 -2.76 -27.89 33.63
C LYS A 510 -3.60 -27.57 34.85
N GLY A 511 -4.71 -26.85 34.65
CA GLY A 511 -5.65 -26.58 35.74
C GLY A 511 -5.21 -25.49 36.71
N TYR A 512 -4.08 -24.82 36.47
CA TYR A 512 -3.63 -23.69 37.29
C TYR A 512 -4.55 -22.47 37.07
N GLU A 513 -4.65 -21.61 38.07
CA GLU A 513 -5.44 -20.37 37.99
C GLU A 513 -4.75 -19.32 37.09
N SER A 514 -5.47 -18.82 36.09
CA SER A 514 -5.00 -17.76 35.21
C SER A 514 -5.01 -16.41 35.93
N ARG A 515 -3.85 -15.83 36.19
CA ARG A 515 -3.67 -14.57 36.94
C ARG A 515 -3.67 -13.31 36.07
N ARG A 516 -3.38 -13.45 34.78
CA ARG A 516 -3.14 -12.32 33.85
C ARG A 516 -4.37 -11.80 33.13
N ARG A 517 -5.55 -12.36 33.38
CA ARG A 517 -6.79 -12.00 32.66
C ARG A 517 -7.23 -10.55 32.91
N GLN A 518 -6.84 -9.98 34.05
CA GLN A 518 -7.13 -8.58 34.41
C GLN A 518 -6.03 -7.61 33.96
N GLN A 519 -4.92 -8.11 33.39
CA GLN A 519 -3.83 -7.28 32.91
C GLN A 519 -4.34 -6.36 31.78
N THR A 520 -4.18 -5.05 32.00
CA THR A 520 -4.53 -3.98 31.06
C THR A 520 -3.31 -3.38 30.39
N THR A 521 -2.18 -3.35 31.11
CA THR A 521 -0.88 -2.84 30.65
C THR A 521 -0.26 -3.77 29.62
N SER A 522 0.16 -3.19 28.50
CA SER A 522 0.99 -3.84 27.48
C SER A 522 2.30 -3.07 27.32
N PHE A 523 3.32 -3.73 26.79
CA PHE A 523 4.67 -3.22 26.72
C PHE A 523 5.11 -3.05 25.28
N VAL A 524 6.03 -2.13 25.06
CA VAL A 524 6.74 -2.00 23.78
C VAL A 524 8.20 -2.36 24.02
N TYR A 525 8.72 -3.24 23.17
CA TYR A 525 10.12 -3.64 23.22
C TYR A 525 10.85 -3.19 21.96
N ALA A 526 12.03 -2.61 22.14
CA ALA A 526 13.04 -2.51 21.09
C ALA A 526 13.89 -3.79 21.13
N ILE A 527 14.03 -4.43 19.98
CA ILE A 527 14.75 -5.70 19.83
C ILE A 527 16.02 -5.45 19.01
N ASP A 528 17.19 -5.76 19.57
CA ASP A 528 18.48 -5.70 18.86
C ASP A 528 18.59 -6.83 17.84
N THR A 529 18.34 -6.48 16.58
CA THR A 529 18.32 -7.40 15.44
C THR A 529 19.65 -7.48 14.70
N ARG A 530 20.71 -6.81 15.16
CA ARG A 530 22.04 -6.94 14.56
C ARG A 530 22.50 -8.40 14.58
N GLY A 531 22.83 -8.92 13.40
CA GLY A 531 23.22 -10.32 13.18
C GLY A 531 22.06 -11.32 13.19
N LEU A 532 20.80 -10.87 13.34
CA LEU A 532 19.61 -11.71 13.20
C LEU A 532 19.00 -11.53 11.81
N GLU A 533 18.47 -12.60 11.25
CA GLU A 533 17.70 -12.53 10.00
C GLU A 533 16.40 -11.75 10.23
N VAL A 534 16.22 -10.66 9.48
CA VAL A 534 15.02 -9.85 9.42
C VAL A 534 14.46 -9.89 8.00
N VAL A 535 13.21 -10.32 7.86
CA VAL A 535 12.45 -10.41 6.61
C VAL A 535 11.50 -9.21 6.52
N PRO A 536 11.83 -8.14 5.78
CA PRO A 536 10.98 -6.96 5.61
C PRO A 536 9.80 -7.22 4.67
N GLY A 537 8.57 -6.92 5.12
CA GLY A 537 7.35 -7.15 4.34
C GLY A 537 7.24 -6.28 3.09
N ALA A 538 7.35 -4.95 3.26
CA ALA A 538 7.25 -3.98 2.16
C ALA A 538 8.31 -4.21 1.07
N GLU A 539 9.56 -4.46 1.47
CA GLU A 539 10.67 -4.75 0.55
C GLU A 539 10.45 -6.06 -0.22
N ASN A 540 9.88 -7.10 0.42
CA ASN A 540 9.50 -8.32 -0.30
C ASN A 540 8.36 -8.08 -1.29
N LYS A 541 7.36 -7.27 -0.95
CA LYS A 541 6.30 -6.89 -1.90
C LYS A 541 6.88 -6.11 -3.10
N ALA A 542 7.85 -5.23 -2.88
CA ALA A 542 8.45 -4.39 -3.92
C ALA A 542 9.43 -5.15 -4.84
N PHE A 543 10.32 -5.97 -4.26
CA PHE A 543 11.45 -6.60 -4.97
C PHE A 543 11.31 -8.11 -5.17
N ASN A 544 10.31 -8.75 -4.56
CA ASN A 544 10.07 -10.19 -4.65
C ASN A 544 8.57 -10.51 -4.93
N PRO A 545 7.95 -9.89 -5.94
CA PRO A 545 6.50 -9.90 -6.15
C PRO A 545 5.89 -11.30 -6.31
N GLY A 546 6.66 -12.28 -6.79
CA GLY A 546 6.21 -13.67 -6.92
C GLY A 546 6.03 -14.40 -5.58
N ASN A 547 6.68 -13.95 -4.50
CA ASN A 547 6.65 -14.60 -3.17
C ASN A 547 6.29 -13.64 -2.02
N GLY A 548 6.20 -12.33 -2.27
CA GLY A 548 5.95 -11.27 -1.29
C GLY A 548 4.55 -11.23 -0.68
N LYS A 549 3.92 -12.38 -0.42
CA LYS A 549 2.62 -12.47 0.26
C LYS A 549 2.82 -12.33 1.77
N PHE A 550 2.88 -11.09 2.25
CA PHE A 550 2.83 -10.72 3.68
C PHE A 550 1.39 -10.39 4.09
N LEU A 551 0.92 -10.91 5.23
CA LEU A 551 -0.52 -11.05 5.54
C LEU A 551 -1.11 -10.06 6.56
N PHE A 552 -0.44 -8.96 6.93
CA PHE A 552 -0.88 -8.18 8.10
C PHE A 552 -0.95 -6.67 7.84
N ASP A 553 0.18 -5.98 7.78
CA ASP A 553 0.23 -4.57 7.44
C ASP A 553 1.42 -4.24 6.52
N ASP A 554 1.61 -2.95 6.25
CA ASP A 554 2.65 -2.46 5.34
C ASP A 554 3.99 -2.15 6.02
N MET A 555 4.06 -2.19 7.35
CA MET A 555 5.25 -1.88 8.16
C MET A 555 5.77 -3.10 8.94
N GLU A 556 5.11 -4.24 8.80
CA GLU A 556 5.46 -5.48 9.47
C GLU A 556 6.62 -6.19 8.75
N GLY A 557 7.51 -6.71 9.57
CA GLY A 557 8.54 -7.65 9.17
C GLY A 557 8.58 -8.84 10.13
N HIS A 558 9.39 -9.82 9.79
CA HIS A 558 9.60 -10.98 10.65
C HIS A 558 11.05 -11.11 11.07
N ILE A 559 11.27 -11.26 12.37
CA ILE A 559 12.56 -11.62 12.95
C ILE A 559 12.64 -13.15 12.99
N SER A 560 13.73 -13.70 12.47
CA SER A 560 14.05 -15.12 12.60
C SER A 560 14.41 -15.42 14.04
N THR A 561 13.58 -16.20 14.72
CA THR A 561 13.82 -16.61 16.10
C THR A 561 14.52 -17.96 16.11
N PRO A 562 15.67 -18.08 16.81
CA PRO A 562 16.19 -19.38 17.19
C PRO A 562 15.12 -20.20 17.93
N THR A 563 15.20 -21.53 17.87
CA THR A 563 14.35 -22.43 18.66
C THR A 563 14.39 -22.08 20.15
N ARG A 564 15.55 -21.65 20.64
CA ARG A 564 15.79 -21.15 21.99
C ARG A 564 15.22 -19.76 22.30
N GLY A 565 14.51 -19.10 21.40
CA GLY A 565 14.04 -17.71 21.55
C GLY A 565 15.12 -16.65 21.28
N ILE A 566 14.70 -15.38 21.26
CA ILE A 566 15.62 -14.22 21.20
C ILE A 566 16.15 -13.97 22.62
N SER A 567 17.47 -13.88 22.81
CA SER A 567 18.08 -13.65 24.14
C SER A 567 17.57 -12.36 24.79
N ALA A 568 17.34 -12.38 26.11
CA ALA A 568 16.92 -11.22 26.89
C ALA A 568 17.92 -10.05 26.82
N GLU A 569 19.20 -10.31 26.55
CA GLU A 569 20.22 -9.27 26.34
C GLU A 569 19.90 -8.33 25.15
N ARG A 570 19.08 -8.79 24.21
CA ARG A 570 18.67 -8.06 23.00
C ARG A 570 17.33 -7.35 23.18
N ILE A 571 16.69 -7.49 24.34
CA ILE A 571 15.33 -7.02 24.57
C ILE A 571 15.38 -5.84 25.52
N TRP A 572 14.91 -4.70 25.02
CA TRP A 572 14.92 -3.44 25.74
C TRP A 572 13.48 -2.97 25.91
N LEU A 573 13.08 -2.77 27.16
CA LEU A 573 11.79 -2.21 27.50
C LEU A 573 11.79 -0.73 27.17
N VAL A 574 10.91 -0.32 26.26
CA VAL A 574 10.69 1.09 25.93
C VAL A 574 9.82 1.73 26.99
N ARG A 575 10.25 2.90 27.47
CA ARG A 575 9.52 3.73 28.42
C ARG A 575 8.19 4.21 27.81
N SER A 576 7.18 4.43 28.64
CA SER A 576 5.83 4.84 28.20
C SER A 576 5.78 6.15 27.40
N ASP A 577 6.79 7.00 27.48
CA ASP A 577 6.89 8.25 26.71
C ASP A 577 7.70 8.12 25.41
N LEU A 578 8.17 6.91 25.09
CA LEU A 578 8.92 6.55 23.88
C LEU A 578 10.28 7.24 23.74
N THR A 579 10.80 7.88 24.79
CA THR A 579 12.06 8.66 24.72
C THR A 579 13.30 7.83 25.00
N SER A 580 13.15 6.67 25.63
CA SER A 580 14.27 5.84 26.08
C SER A 580 13.85 4.39 26.31
N ALA A 581 14.84 3.50 26.39
CA ALA A 581 14.64 2.11 26.76
C ALA A 581 15.78 1.57 27.63
N ALA A 582 15.48 0.55 28.44
CA ALA A 582 16.47 -0.17 29.26
C ALA A 582 16.38 -1.68 29.02
N ARG A 583 17.49 -2.41 29.15
CA ARG A 583 17.48 -3.89 29.02
C ARG A 583 16.56 -4.50 30.06
N VAL A 584 15.79 -5.51 29.67
CA VAL A 584 14.87 -6.19 30.61
C VAL A 584 15.60 -6.79 31.81
N ASN A 585 16.86 -7.22 31.65
CA ASN A 585 17.71 -7.71 32.74
C ASN A 585 18.05 -6.60 33.74
N ASP A 586 18.36 -5.40 33.25
CA ASP A 586 18.68 -4.26 34.11
C ASP A 586 17.42 -3.79 34.85
N VAL A 587 16.25 -3.82 34.18
CA VAL A 587 14.95 -3.54 34.81
C VAL A 587 14.60 -4.53 35.91
N LEU A 588 14.85 -5.84 35.70
CA LEU A 588 14.68 -6.87 36.73
C LEU A 588 15.61 -6.64 37.93
N ALA A 589 16.89 -6.35 37.67
CA ALA A 589 17.87 -6.09 38.71
C ALA A 589 17.52 -4.84 39.53
N GLN A 590 17.09 -3.76 38.87
CA GLN A 590 16.69 -2.50 39.52
C GLN A 590 15.43 -2.67 40.39
N ALA A 591 14.51 -3.55 40.00
CA ALA A 591 13.31 -3.82 40.78
C ALA A 591 13.63 -4.46 42.13
N GLY A 592 14.59 -5.39 42.18
CA GLY A 592 15.01 -6.07 43.41
C GLY A 592 13.83 -6.71 44.14
N ASP A 593 13.68 -6.40 45.43
CA ASP A 593 12.60 -6.93 46.27
C ASP A 593 11.19 -6.45 45.84
N ARG A 594 11.09 -5.44 44.97
CA ARG A 594 9.82 -4.92 44.44
C ARG A 594 9.25 -5.75 43.28
N VAL A 595 9.98 -6.74 42.76
CA VAL A 595 9.54 -7.54 41.59
C VAL A 595 8.15 -8.15 41.81
N ALA A 596 7.93 -8.80 42.96
CA ALA A 596 6.67 -9.50 43.22
C ALA A 596 5.47 -8.55 43.31
N SER A 597 5.64 -7.39 43.95
CA SER A 597 4.55 -6.42 44.10
C SER A 597 4.20 -5.73 42.79
N ILE A 598 5.20 -5.38 41.97
CA ILE A 598 5.01 -4.80 40.64
C ILE A 598 4.33 -5.82 39.70
N GLU A 599 4.83 -7.06 39.65
CA GLU A 599 4.26 -8.13 38.82
C GLU A 599 2.80 -8.42 39.18
N GLN A 600 2.48 -8.49 40.48
CA GLN A 600 1.11 -8.68 40.95
C GLN A 600 0.19 -7.50 40.58
N ALA A 601 0.67 -6.26 40.72
CA ALA A 601 -0.10 -5.08 40.33
C ALA A 601 -0.37 -5.05 38.81
N THR A 602 0.62 -5.43 37.99
CA THR A 602 0.45 -5.57 36.53
C THR A 602 -0.58 -6.63 36.18
N TRP A 603 -0.53 -7.80 36.80
CA TRP A 603 -1.50 -8.87 36.56
C TRP A 603 -2.93 -8.48 36.96
N ALA A 604 -3.07 -7.70 38.05
CA ALA A 604 -4.35 -7.17 38.51
C ALA A 604 -4.84 -5.96 37.69
N GLY A 605 -4.02 -5.42 36.78
CA GLY A 605 -4.34 -4.22 36.00
C GLY A 605 -4.41 -2.94 36.84
N THR A 606 -3.74 -2.90 37.99
CA THR A 606 -3.74 -1.76 38.93
C THR A 606 -2.45 -0.95 38.88
N ASP A 607 -1.54 -1.24 37.95
CA ASP A 607 -0.21 -0.62 37.84
C ASP A 607 -0.17 0.65 36.97
N SER A 608 -1.13 0.82 36.05
CA SER A 608 -1.22 2.02 35.21
C SER A 608 -1.88 3.19 35.94
N ARG A 609 -1.24 4.36 35.88
CA ARG A 609 -1.75 5.61 36.48
C ARG A 609 -2.52 6.50 35.50
N ALA A 610 -2.60 6.11 34.22
CA ALA A 610 -3.26 6.88 33.17
C ALA A 610 -4.23 6.02 32.34
N ALA A 611 -5.28 6.63 31.80
CA ALA A 611 -6.21 5.95 30.89
C ALA A 611 -5.49 5.62 29.57
N GLY A 612 -5.18 4.35 29.34
CA GLY A 612 -4.54 3.86 28.11
C GLY A 612 -3.74 2.57 28.32
N HIS A 613 -3.57 1.78 27.24
CA HIS A 613 -2.88 0.48 27.26
C HIS A 613 -1.34 0.56 27.43
N PHE A 614 -0.78 1.75 27.24
CA PHE A 614 0.65 2.09 27.33
C PHE A 614 0.88 3.29 28.28
N GLY A 615 0.03 3.45 29.28
CA GLY A 615 0.12 4.54 30.26
C GLY A 615 1.33 4.42 31.18
N SER A 616 1.68 5.52 31.83
CA SER A 616 2.80 5.52 32.78
C SER A 616 2.56 4.52 33.91
N ASN A 617 3.60 3.74 34.21
CA ASN A 617 3.54 2.57 35.08
C ASN A 617 4.82 2.46 35.92
N ALA A 618 4.85 1.47 36.83
CA ALA A 618 5.97 1.27 37.74
C ALA A 618 7.31 0.99 37.03
N TYR A 619 7.29 0.50 35.79
CA TYR A 619 8.50 0.19 35.03
C TYR A 619 9.19 1.46 34.50
N ASP A 620 8.45 2.53 34.22
CA ASP A 620 9.06 3.81 33.82
C ASP A 620 9.96 4.36 34.93
N SER A 621 9.52 4.25 36.18
CA SER A 621 10.32 4.64 37.34
C SER A 621 11.58 3.79 37.48
N LEU A 622 11.52 2.49 37.14
CA LEU A 622 12.73 1.65 37.12
C LEU A 622 13.72 2.10 36.03
N ILE A 623 13.22 2.48 34.84
CA ILE A 623 14.07 3.02 33.77
C ILE A 623 14.71 4.35 34.21
N ASP A 624 13.94 5.22 34.88
CA ASP A 624 14.45 6.47 35.45
C ASP A 624 15.54 6.25 36.50
N GLU A 625 15.35 5.27 37.39
CA GLU A 625 16.35 4.90 38.40
C GLU A 625 17.64 4.33 37.76
N ILE A 626 17.52 3.50 36.73
CA ILE A 626 18.66 3.00 35.95
C ILE A 626 19.41 4.17 35.31
N LYS A 627 18.70 5.10 34.67
CA LYS A 627 19.30 6.30 34.07
C LYS A 627 19.99 7.17 35.12
N GLY A 628 19.32 7.43 36.25
CA GLY A 628 19.83 8.27 37.33
C GLY A 628 21.05 7.69 38.06
N SER A 629 21.21 6.36 38.03
CA SER A 629 22.38 5.67 38.59
C SER A 629 23.55 5.51 37.59
N GLY A 630 23.42 6.05 36.37
CA GLY A 630 24.44 5.93 35.32
C GLY A 630 24.43 4.58 34.60
N GLY A 631 23.34 3.83 34.70
CA GLY A 631 23.12 2.60 33.95
C GLY A 631 22.98 2.84 32.44
N VAL A 632 23.00 1.74 31.67
CA VAL A 632 22.96 1.81 30.21
C VAL A 632 21.53 2.04 29.73
N ILE A 633 21.33 3.10 28.95
CA ILE A 633 20.05 3.47 28.36
C ILE A 633 20.19 3.56 26.84
N LEU A 634 19.21 3.04 26.12
CA LEU A 634 19.02 3.33 24.71
C LEU A 634 18.23 4.64 24.60
N ASP A 635 18.83 5.66 24.00
CA ASP A 635 18.14 6.92 23.71
C ASP A 635 17.30 6.80 22.44
N LEU A 636 16.07 7.30 22.48
CA LEU A 636 15.11 7.33 21.38
C LEU A 636 14.69 8.78 21.11
N PRO A 637 15.60 9.62 20.59
CA PRO A 637 15.39 11.08 20.52
C PRO A 637 14.26 11.50 19.59
N LYS A 638 13.84 10.64 18.65
CA LYS A 638 12.72 10.89 17.74
C LYS A 638 11.36 10.50 18.33
N GLY A 639 11.31 9.93 19.54
CA GLY A 639 10.07 9.52 20.18
C GLY A 639 9.27 8.55 19.31
N ASP A 640 7.97 8.79 19.18
CA ASP A 640 7.06 8.00 18.34
C ASP A 640 7.49 7.90 16.86
N THR A 641 8.17 8.91 16.33
CA THR A 641 8.70 8.91 14.94
C THR A 641 10.02 8.15 14.76
N THR A 642 10.46 7.39 15.76
CA THR A 642 11.65 6.54 15.67
C THR A 642 11.39 5.32 14.81
N PHE A 643 12.26 5.04 13.84
CA PHE A 643 12.25 3.82 13.03
C PHE A 643 13.45 2.93 13.31
N ALA A 644 13.36 1.67 12.85
CA ALA A 644 14.38 0.64 12.98
C ALA A 644 15.79 1.18 12.71
N ASN A 645 15.98 1.81 11.55
CA ASN A 645 17.28 2.30 11.09
C ASN A 645 17.80 3.53 11.87
N ASP A 646 16.98 4.16 12.72
CA ASP A 646 17.40 5.29 13.56
C ASP A 646 18.13 4.83 14.83
N ILE A 647 18.02 3.54 15.17
CA ILE A 647 18.55 3.01 16.42
C ILE A 647 20.08 2.91 16.37
N THR A 648 20.71 3.61 17.32
CA THR A 648 22.11 3.42 17.68
C THR A 648 22.18 2.77 19.04
N TRP A 649 22.63 1.51 19.08
CA TRP A 649 22.71 0.77 20.33
C TRP A 649 23.83 1.30 21.23
N PRO A 650 23.57 1.50 22.54
CA PRO A 650 24.57 1.99 23.50
C PRO A 650 25.60 0.90 23.89
N VAL A 651 25.51 -0.30 23.30
CA VAL A 651 26.39 -1.43 23.55
C VAL A 651 26.87 -2.04 22.23
N ALA A 652 28.14 -2.48 22.22
CA ALA A 652 28.71 -3.19 21.09
C ALA A 652 27.99 -4.52 20.83
N GLU A 653 28.07 -5.01 19.60
CA GLU A 653 27.47 -6.30 19.23
C GLU A 653 28.13 -7.49 19.96
N HIS A 654 29.38 -7.33 20.40
CA HIS A 654 30.21 -8.39 20.98
C HIS A 654 30.42 -8.30 22.50
N ASP A 655 30.03 -7.21 23.16
CA ASP A 655 30.14 -7.06 24.63
C ASP A 655 28.93 -7.66 25.37
N ARG A 656 28.44 -8.79 24.87
CA ARG A 656 27.30 -9.52 25.42
C ARG A 656 27.88 -10.65 26.29
N PRO A 657 27.68 -10.65 27.63
CA PRO A 657 28.31 -11.59 28.56
C PRO A 657 28.09 -13.07 28.24
#